data_AF-A0A6J6FIK2-F1
#
_entry.id   AF-A0A6J6FIK2-F1
#
_cell.length_a   1.000
_cell.length_b   1.000
_cell.length_c   1.000
_cell.angle_alpha   90.00
_cell.angle_beta   90.00
_cell.angle_gamma   90.00
#
_symmetry.space_group_name_H-M   'P 1'
#
loop_
_entity.id
_entity.type
_entity.pdbx_description
1 polymer ?
#
loop_
_entity_poly.entity_id
_entity_poly.type
_entity_poly.pdbx_seq_one_letter_code
_entity_poly.pdbx_strand_id
1 'polypeptide(L)'
;MLENAIVDSLKSALQTWSRPDVSKGAQEAEALRAEFVARFPLTSWPNMSVDSYALGLTTDGGTVCWWLEFKTRPVASMSGGSSSKHLVFKGSGGDWRYPKQYSNVDEAWSAVRSGFVQLFDLAAQGNFDEADSITALVGAAALRTKALYMYFPDDLVPVCSKGHLHHFLRTLGEDPSDLPTIRANRRLLAALRAIPELAALSTQELGFFLYHWADPRSTVRVVKIAPGERASEWSDCLANCYVCVGWDDVGDLSQFPTKEAFREAFREKYPYNGHESQVSRKSNELWTLMELEPGDKVIANRGVSEVLAVGTVNEVGYVWRPERQQYRHTLGVDWDTSFACTIEPARGWATTTVSKVPAALFKAITGGAGSKTPIDVPRVFLDIEEALERRGQVVVYGPPGTGKTYTARRASVWLLEGGSAEPSAADVLEADDRFEVRERQLSAGRAQSNQLWFMVANPSHWPWSNLFSDTTVDYGLGRLKRNYPNVRAGDLVIGYESTPTKRVVALARVTSEYDPDAPPELALTLEPVARVNDGITYEELQADPILALSEPARFRCQGTLFALTAVEGDRLLSLLAERDPSLTTVAAPSVQQLTRVTFHPSYTYEDFVEGFRPAQTGNGALELTLTDGIFKRVCEAAAADKDRRYVVLIDEINRGNIPKIFGELITLIESDKRGLTVRLPQSGQEFAVPSNVHLIGTMNTADRSIHLLDTALRRRFSFIELLPDSDLLEGATAGVLALDVFLDALNAKIRERVGREKQVGHAMFLRKGIPIDSAEAFAAIFRFELLPLLQEYLYEDYKELEWLLGGVIDAESERVSQLADDPETLCAELANHLGANATA
;
A
#
# COMPACT_ATOMS: atom_id res chain seq x y z
N MET A 1 28.16 -24.46 -5.46
CA MET A 1 28.27 -23.00 -5.19
C MET A 1 27.78 -22.65 -3.78
N LEU A 2 26.65 -23.17 -3.30
CA LEU A 2 26.14 -22.92 -1.94
C LEU A 2 27.08 -23.39 -0.79
N GLU A 3 27.69 -24.57 -0.87
CA GLU A 3 28.59 -25.07 0.19
C GLU A 3 29.81 -24.16 0.42
N ASN A 4 30.42 -23.61 -0.63
CA ASN A 4 31.57 -22.72 -0.50
C ASN A 4 31.20 -21.41 0.21
N ALA A 5 30.03 -20.84 -0.09
CA ALA A 5 29.58 -19.59 0.53
C ALA A 5 29.27 -19.74 2.04
N ILE A 6 28.74 -20.89 2.46
CA ILE A 6 28.48 -21.20 3.88
C ILE A 6 29.80 -21.34 4.65
N VAL A 7 30.76 -22.07 4.09
CA VAL A 7 32.09 -22.27 4.69
C VAL A 7 32.85 -20.94 4.80
N ASP A 8 32.76 -20.07 3.80
CA ASP A 8 33.40 -18.75 3.82
C ASP A 8 32.76 -17.82 4.86
N SER A 9 31.43 -17.86 5.01
CA SER A 9 30.70 -17.13 6.06
C SER A 9 31.11 -17.58 7.47
N LEU A 10 31.21 -18.89 7.70
CA LEU A 10 31.68 -19.46 8.97
C LEU A 10 33.11 -19.05 9.31
N LYS A 11 34.01 -19.08 8.32
CA LYS A 11 35.41 -18.65 8.49
C LYS A 11 35.49 -17.17 8.84
N SER A 12 34.69 -16.33 8.20
CA SER A 12 34.60 -14.90 8.51
C SER A 12 34.13 -14.67 9.95
N ALA A 13 33.04 -15.33 10.37
CA ALA A 13 32.54 -15.20 11.75
C ALA A 13 33.56 -15.72 12.78
N LEU A 14 34.31 -16.79 12.48
CA LEU A 14 35.37 -17.28 13.35
C LEU A 14 36.54 -16.29 13.51
N GLN A 15 36.81 -15.44 12.51
CA GLN A 15 37.84 -14.39 12.60
C GLN A 15 37.41 -13.23 13.50
N THR A 16 36.12 -12.90 13.52
CA THR A 16 35.56 -11.82 14.34
C THR A 16 35.13 -12.25 15.74
N TRP A 17 35.17 -13.56 16.03
CA TRP A 17 34.72 -14.13 17.30
C TRP A 17 35.82 -14.09 18.38
N SER A 18 35.61 -13.29 19.45
CA SER A 18 36.53 -13.23 20.60
C SER A 18 36.50 -14.54 21.41
N ARG A 19 37.38 -15.48 21.05
CA ARG A 19 37.52 -16.77 21.76
C ARG A 19 37.83 -16.64 23.26
N PRO A 20 38.71 -15.73 23.73
CA PRO A 20 39.07 -15.65 25.16
C PRO A 20 37.88 -15.31 26.09
N ASP A 21 37.02 -14.39 25.69
CA ASP A 21 35.85 -13.98 26.50
C ASP A 21 34.77 -15.07 26.51
N VAL A 22 34.60 -15.76 25.38
CA VAL A 22 33.64 -16.86 25.25
C VAL A 22 34.09 -18.08 26.04
N SER A 23 35.39 -18.40 26.05
CA SER A 23 35.89 -19.51 26.86
C SER A 23 35.67 -19.26 28.36
N LYS A 24 35.73 -18.00 28.83
CA LYS A 24 35.35 -17.65 30.21
C LYS A 24 33.86 -17.89 30.47
N GLY A 25 32.98 -17.44 29.56
CA GLY A 25 31.54 -17.70 29.64
C GLY A 25 31.18 -19.20 29.60
N ALA A 26 31.93 -20.00 28.82
CA ALA A 26 31.77 -21.45 28.76
C ALA A 26 32.18 -22.13 30.07
N GLN A 27 33.25 -21.67 30.71
CA GLN A 27 33.65 -22.14 32.04
C GLN A 27 32.62 -21.79 33.12
N GLU A 28 32.06 -20.58 33.09
CA GLU A 28 31.00 -20.16 34.02
C GLU A 28 29.71 -20.98 33.82
N ALA A 29 29.33 -21.24 32.56
CA ALA A 29 28.21 -22.11 32.24
C ALA A 29 28.43 -23.55 32.73
N GLU A 30 29.62 -24.10 32.52
CA GLU A 30 29.96 -25.44 32.98
C GLU A 30 29.95 -25.54 34.52
N ALA A 31 30.44 -24.51 35.23
CA ALA A 31 30.36 -24.47 36.69
C ALA A 31 28.91 -24.49 37.19
N LEU A 32 28.00 -23.71 36.57
CA LEU A 32 26.58 -23.72 36.90
C LEU A 32 25.91 -25.06 36.58
N ARG A 33 26.33 -25.72 35.50
CA ARG A 33 25.85 -27.07 35.13
C ARG A 33 26.30 -28.11 36.15
N ALA A 34 27.57 -28.09 36.54
CA ALA A 34 28.11 -29.00 37.56
C ALA A 34 27.41 -28.80 38.91
N GLU A 35 27.13 -27.55 39.32
CA GLU A 35 26.37 -27.24 40.54
C GLU A 35 24.95 -27.81 40.47
N PHE A 36 24.28 -27.69 39.31
CA PHE A 36 22.96 -28.27 39.09
C PHE A 36 22.98 -29.81 39.21
N VAL A 37 23.92 -30.49 38.56
CA VAL A 37 24.02 -31.97 38.59
C VAL A 37 24.37 -32.47 39.99
N ALA A 38 25.20 -31.76 40.74
CA ALA A 38 25.51 -32.09 42.13
C ALA A 38 24.27 -31.97 43.03
N ARG A 39 23.43 -30.96 42.79
CA ARG A 39 22.20 -30.72 43.56
C ARG A 39 21.07 -31.69 43.20
N PHE A 40 20.97 -32.06 41.92
CA PHE A 40 19.93 -32.94 41.38
C PHE A 40 20.57 -34.10 40.62
N PRO A 41 21.22 -35.06 41.29
CA PRO A 41 21.86 -36.17 40.59
C PRO A 41 20.84 -37.04 39.87
N LEU A 42 21.22 -37.69 38.77
CA LEU A 42 20.33 -38.59 38.00
C LEU A 42 19.63 -39.64 38.90
N THR A 43 20.35 -40.15 39.91
CA THR A 43 19.83 -41.13 40.88
C THR A 43 18.71 -40.60 41.78
N SER A 44 18.51 -39.29 41.87
CA SER A 44 17.44 -38.67 42.66
C SER A 44 16.10 -38.62 41.93
N TRP A 45 16.08 -38.68 40.60
CA TRP A 45 14.87 -38.51 39.79
C TRP A 45 13.76 -39.53 40.07
N PRO A 46 14.04 -40.84 40.23
CA PRO A 46 12.98 -41.82 40.52
C PRO A 46 12.16 -41.51 41.78
N ASN A 47 12.79 -40.88 42.77
CA ASN A 47 12.21 -40.58 44.09
C ASN A 47 11.92 -39.09 44.31
N MET A 48 12.08 -38.25 43.27
CA MET A 48 11.91 -36.80 43.40
C MET A 48 10.45 -36.45 43.72
N SER A 49 10.24 -35.54 44.66
CA SER A 49 8.92 -34.99 44.99
C SER A 49 8.53 -33.89 44.01
N VAL A 50 7.22 -33.67 43.83
CA VAL A 50 6.72 -32.57 43.00
C VAL A 50 7.21 -31.21 43.52
N ASP A 51 7.39 -31.10 44.84
CA ASP A 51 7.88 -29.87 45.46
C ASP A 51 9.35 -29.56 45.15
N SER A 52 10.16 -30.60 44.91
CA SER A 52 11.56 -30.45 44.50
C SER A 52 11.70 -30.14 43.00
N TYR A 53 10.64 -30.39 42.23
CA TYR A 53 10.63 -30.23 40.77
C TYR A 53 9.98 -28.91 40.31
N ALA A 54 8.79 -28.60 40.82
CA ALA A 54 7.86 -27.66 40.21
C ALA A 54 8.24 -26.18 40.38
N LEU A 55 7.76 -25.34 39.46
CA LEU A 55 7.86 -23.89 39.56
C LEU A 55 6.71 -23.31 40.40
N GLY A 56 6.94 -22.19 41.10
CA GLY A 56 5.89 -21.43 41.81
C GLY A 56 5.70 -21.79 43.29
N LEU A 57 6.62 -22.56 43.88
CA LEU A 57 6.59 -22.96 45.29
C LEU A 57 7.40 -22.05 46.20
N THR A 58 8.56 -21.60 45.74
CA THR A 58 9.46 -20.72 46.48
C THR A 58 10.13 -19.72 45.54
N THR A 59 10.49 -18.55 46.06
CA THR A 59 11.25 -17.52 45.32
C THR A 59 12.77 -17.67 45.49
N ASP A 60 13.21 -18.56 46.38
CA ASP A 60 14.62 -18.82 46.74
C ASP A 60 15.35 -19.73 45.74
N GLY A 61 14.61 -20.30 44.78
CA GLY A 61 15.19 -21.08 43.70
C GLY A 61 15.62 -22.50 44.07
N GLY A 62 14.88 -23.16 44.96
CA GLY A 62 15.19 -24.51 45.41
C GLY A 62 14.89 -25.66 44.42
N THR A 63 14.11 -25.43 43.36
CA THR A 63 13.51 -26.51 42.54
C THR A 63 14.17 -26.70 41.17
N VAL A 64 14.02 -27.91 40.59
CA VAL A 64 14.57 -28.24 39.27
C VAL A 64 14.10 -27.27 38.19
N CYS A 65 12.80 -26.99 38.09
CA CYS A 65 12.26 -26.09 37.07
C CYS A 65 12.77 -24.66 37.24
N TRP A 66 12.94 -24.18 38.48
CA TRP A 66 13.50 -22.85 38.71
C TRP A 66 14.96 -22.77 38.29
N TRP A 67 15.76 -23.79 38.61
CA TRP A 67 17.16 -23.85 38.20
C TRP A 67 17.30 -23.90 36.68
N LEU A 68 16.51 -24.74 36.04
CA LEU A 68 16.49 -24.87 34.58
C LEU A 68 16.00 -23.58 33.92
N GLU A 69 15.06 -22.82 34.48
CA GLU A 69 14.58 -21.59 33.82
C GLU A 69 15.44 -20.35 34.13
N PHE A 70 15.84 -20.15 35.38
CA PHE A 70 16.40 -18.88 35.85
C PHE A 70 17.90 -18.95 36.15
N LYS A 71 18.36 -19.85 37.02
CA LYS A 71 19.77 -19.87 37.46
C LYS A 71 20.73 -20.35 36.38
N THR A 72 20.36 -21.39 35.64
CA THR A 72 21.20 -21.96 34.57
C THR A 72 20.93 -21.29 33.22
N ARG A 73 20.35 -20.09 33.20
CA ARG A 73 20.14 -19.32 31.97
C ARG A 73 21.43 -19.08 31.17
N PRO A 74 22.61 -18.84 31.80
CA PRO A 74 23.89 -18.76 31.08
C PRO A 74 24.30 -20.05 30.37
N VAL A 75 23.82 -21.22 30.82
CA VAL A 75 24.10 -22.52 30.19
C VAL A 75 23.32 -22.65 28.88
N ALA A 76 22.01 -22.47 28.95
CA ALA A 76 21.12 -22.45 27.80
C ALA A 76 19.85 -21.66 28.15
N SER A 77 19.33 -20.82 27.26
CA SER A 77 18.06 -20.14 27.53
C SER A 77 16.87 -21.05 27.22
N MET A 78 15.92 -21.13 28.15
CA MET A 78 14.58 -21.66 27.91
C MET A 78 13.49 -20.61 28.16
N SER A 79 13.86 -19.32 28.17
CA SER A 79 12.94 -18.19 28.36
C SER A 79 12.04 -18.02 27.15
N GLY A 80 10.79 -17.60 27.39
CA GLY A 80 9.71 -17.56 26.39
C GLY A 80 8.75 -18.74 26.50
N GLY A 81 7.52 -18.56 26.02
CA GLY A 81 6.41 -19.52 26.16
C GLY A 81 5.69 -19.45 27.51
N SER A 82 4.54 -20.13 27.59
CA SER A 82 3.75 -20.23 28.83
C SER A 82 4.43 -21.10 29.87
N SER A 83 4.16 -20.87 31.16
CA SER A 83 4.54 -21.75 32.28
C SER A 83 4.06 -23.20 32.09
N SER A 84 3.09 -23.44 31.21
CA SER A 84 2.66 -24.78 30.76
C SER A 84 3.80 -25.67 30.25
N LYS A 85 4.92 -25.09 29.78
CA LYS A 85 6.11 -25.86 29.34
C LYS A 85 6.77 -26.67 30.46
N HIS A 86 6.48 -26.35 31.73
CA HIS A 86 6.96 -27.10 32.90
C HIS A 86 6.15 -28.35 33.20
N LEU A 87 5.04 -28.56 32.46
CA LEU A 87 4.03 -29.60 32.64
C LEU A 87 3.31 -29.48 33.98
N VAL A 88 4.01 -29.64 35.11
CA VAL A 88 3.47 -29.55 36.47
C VAL A 88 4.08 -28.34 37.19
N PHE A 89 3.26 -27.35 37.53
CA PHE A 89 3.69 -26.12 38.21
C PHE A 89 2.56 -25.51 39.04
N LYS A 90 2.90 -24.54 39.90
CA LYS A 90 1.93 -23.81 40.73
C LYS A 90 1.65 -22.44 40.13
N GLY A 91 0.37 -22.12 39.95
CA GLY A 91 -0.07 -20.83 39.41
C GLY A 91 0.03 -19.70 40.45
N SER A 92 -0.18 -18.45 40.01
CA SER A 92 -0.15 -17.27 40.89
C SER A 92 -1.18 -17.29 42.03
N GLY A 93 -2.29 -18.03 41.86
CA GLY A 93 -3.30 -18.26 42.90
C GLY A 93 -2.97 -19.39 43.88
N GLY A 94 -1.83 -20.07 43.72
CA GLY A 94 -1.45 -21.20 44.57
C GLY A 94 -1.99 -22.57 44.11
N ASP A 95 -2.80 -22.64 43.05
CA ASP A 95 -3.33 -23.89 42.53
C ASP A 95 -2.32 -24.64 41.63
N TRP A 96 -2.37 -25.97 41.68
CA TRP A 96 -1.62 -26.83 40.77
C TRP A 96 -2.15 -26.77 39.34
N ARG A 97 -1.24 -26.62 38.39
CA ARG A 97 -1.48 -26.67 36.95
C ARG A 97 -0.73 -27.86 36.37
N TYR A 98 -1.45 -28.72 35.65
CA TYR A 98 -0.93 -29.94 35.04
C TYR A 98 -1.72 -30.27 33.75
N PRO A 99 -1.21 -31.16 32.87
CA PRO A 99 -1.91 -31.54 31.64
C PRO A 99 -3.29 -32.13 31.92
N LYS A 100 -4.30 -31.72 31.14
CA LYS A 100 -5.72 -32.07 31.35
C LYS A 100 -6.03 -33.57 31.28
N GLN A 101 -5.13 -34.36 30.70
CA GLN A 101 -5.28 -35.81 30.60
C GLN A 101 -5.11 -36.56 31.93
N TYR A 102 -4.60 -35.87 32.97
CA TYR A 102 -4.43 -36.43 34.32
C TYR A 102 -5.51 -35.89 35.26
N SER A 103 -5.93 -36.71 36.22
CA SER A 103 -7.04 -36.39 37.12
C SER A 103 -6.61 -35.46 38.25
N ASN A 104 -5.36 -35.60 38.70
CA ASN A 104 -4.78 -34.82 39.81
C ASN A 104 -3.27 -34.60 39.63
N VAL A 105 -2.69 -33.74 40.49
CA VAL A 105 -1.27 -33.39 40.44
C VAL A 105 -0.34 -34.59 40.71
N ASP A 106 -0.73 -35.52 41.59
CA ASP A 106 0.11 -36.67 41.95
C ASP A 106 0.22 -37.65 40.78
N GLU A 107 -0.90 -37.89 40.09
CA GLU A 107 -0.96 -38.69 38.86
C GLU A 107 -0.13 -38.05 37.74
N ALA A 108 -0.31 -36.74 37.53
CA ALA A 108 0.45 -35.99 36.55
C ALA A 108 1.96 -36.01 36.85
N TRP A 109 2.34 -35.79 38.11
CA TRP A 109 3.74 -35.79 38.53
C TRP A 109 4.35 -37.18 38.39
N SER A 110 3.65 -38.24 38.78
CA SER A 110 4.11 -39.62 38.63
C SER A 110 4.43 -39.93 37.16
N ALA A 111 3.53 -39.55 36.23
CA ALA A 111 3.73 -39.74 34.80
C ALA A 111 4.90 -38.90 34.25
N VAL A 112 4.99 -37.62 34.62
CA VAL A 112 6.08 -36.72 34.17
C VAL A 112 7.44 -37.19 34.70
N ARG A 113 7.52 -37.56 35.98
CA ARG A 113 8.74 -38.10 36.60
C ARG A 113 9.19 -39.39 35.93
N SER A 114 8.27 -40.32 35.70
CA SER A 114 8.55 -41.57 34.97
C SER A 114 9.06 -41.28 33.55
N GLY A 115 8.42 -40.32 32.86
CA GLY A 115 8.87 -39.87 31.54
C GLY A 115 10.30 -39.31 31.54
N PHE A 116 10.70 -38.54 32.56
CA PHE A 116 12.07 -38.03 32.68
C PHE A 116 13.08 -39.15 32.99
N VAL A 117 12.73 -40.12 33.85
CA VAL A 117 13.59 -41.30 34.09
C VAL A 117 13.80 -42.06 32.78
N GLN A 118 12.73 -42.34 32.03
CA GLN A 118 12.82 -42.97 30.71
C GLN A 118 13.68 -42.15 29.73
N LEU A 119 13.52 -40.81 29.74
CA LEU A 119 14.31 -39.91 28.90
C LEU A 119 15.81 -40.03 29.16
N PHE A 120 16.20 -40.07 30.44
CA PHE A 120 17.62 -40.19 30.81
C PHE A 120 18.17 -41.59 30.58
N ASP A 121 17.37 -42.64 30.77
CA ASP A 121 17.77 -44.02 30.46
C ASP A 121 18.02 -44.20 28.96
N LEU A 122 17.15 -43.65 28.10
CA LEU A 122 17.33 -43.63 26.65
C LEU A 122 18.61 -42.87 26.26
N ALA A 123 18.85 -41.70 26.85
CA ALA A 123 20.05 -40.90 26.59
C ALA A 123 21.34 -41.61 27.05
N ALA A 124 21.33 -42.26 28.21
CA ALA A 124 22.45 -43.05 28.71
C ALA A 124 22.80 -44.25 27.81
N GLN A 125 21.81 -44.77 27.07
CA GLN A 125 21.98 -45.82 26.06
C GLN A 125 22.31 -45.28 24.67
N GLY A 126 22.40 -43.95 24.50
CA GLY A 126 22.63 -43.28 23.22
C GLY A 126 21.41 -43.23 22.29
N ASN A 127 20.23 -43.66 22.75
CA ASN A 127 19.00 -43.74 21.95
C ASN A 127 18.19 -42.43 22.02
N PHE A 128 18.73 -41.37 21.42
CA PHE A 128 18.08 -40.05 21.40
C PHE A 128 16.88 -39.97 20.44
N ASP A 129 16.74 -40.91 19.50
CA ASP A 129 15.67 -40.89 18.48
C ASP A 129 14.28 -41.17 19.04
N GLU A 130 14.20 -41.87 20.17
CA GLU A 130 12.95 -42.17 20.89
C GLU A 130 12.60 -41.10 21.94
N ALA A 131 13.53 -40.21 22.27
CA ALA A 131 13.38 -39.20 23.32
C ALA A 131 12.26 -38.17 23.03
N ASP A 132 12.02 -37.88 21.75
CA ASP A 132 10.97 -36.96 21.32
C ASP A 132 9.56 -37.56 21.48
N SER A 133 9.44 -38.90 21.50
CA SER A 133 8.18 -39.65 21.47
C SER A 133 7.60 -40.00 22.86
N ILE A 134 8.27 -39.61 23.95
CA ILE A 134 7.80 -39.89 25.32
C ILE A 134 6.51 -39.11 25.59
N THR A 135 5.37 -39.82 25.59
CA THR A 135 4.00 -39.27 25.69
C THR A 135 3.82 -38.30 26.86
N ALA A 136 4.39 -38.61 28.03
CA ALA A 136 4.28 -37.79 29.22
C ALA A 136 4.98 -36.41 29.10
N LEU A 137 5.88 -36.24 28.12
CA LEU A 137 6.74 -35.06 27.98
C LEU A 137 6.56 -34.27 26.67
N VAL A 138 5.63 -34.67 25.80
CA VAL A 138 5.45 -34.10 24.44
C VAL A 138 5.35 -32.56 24.44
N GLY A 139 4.62 -31.99 25.41
CA GLY A 139 4.43 -30.53 25.54
C GLY A 139 5.63 -29.74 26.11
N ALA A 140 6.75 -30.40 26.43
CA ALA A 140 7.87 -29.83 27.17
C ALA A 140 9.21 -29.89 26.41
N ALA A 141 9.20 -29.64 25.11
CA ALA A 141 10.38 -29.76 24.24
C ALA A 141 11.62 -29.00 24.75
N ALA A 142 11.48 -27.74 25.14
CA ALA A 142 12.59 -26.93 25.64
C ALA A 142 13.12 -27.43 27.00
N LEU A 143 12.22 -27.88 27.88
CA LEU A 143 12.57 -28.42 29.19
C LEU A 143 13.32 -29.76 29.05
N ARG A 144 12.83 -30.67 28.20
CA ARG A 144 13.49 -31.95 27.87
C ARG A 144 14.89 -31.72 27.33
N THR A 145 15.01 -30.88 26.31
CA THR A 145 16.29 -30.59 25.64
C THR A 145 17.29 -30.00 26.61
N LYS A 146 16.85 -29.06 27.46
CA LYS A 146 17.73 -28.48 28.48
C LYS A 146 18.14 -29.51 29.52
N ALA A 147 17.20 -30.28 30.07
CA ALA A 147 17.49 -31.31 31.05
C ALA A 147 18.48 -32.36 30.52
N LEU A 148 18.31 -32.79 29.26
CA LEU A 148 19.27 -33.67 28.58
C LEU A 148 20.66 -33.02 28.51
N TYR A 149 20.77 -31.77 28.06
CA TYR A 149 22.07 -31.09 28.01
C TYR A 149 22.72 -30.95 29.39
N MET A 150 21.94 -30.79 30.47
CA MET A 150 22.51 -30.71 31.82
C MET A 150 23.24 -32.00 32.23
N TYR A 151 22.75 -33.18 31.84
CA TYR A 151 23.34 -34.46 32.22
C TYR A 151 24.24 -35.09 31.14
N PHE A 152 23.99 -34.77 29.87
CA PHE A 152 24.68 -35.31 28.69
C PHE A 152 25.19 -34.14 27.81
N PRO A 153 26.12 -33.31 28.33
CA PRO A 153 26.53 -32.06 27.66
C PRO A 153 27.28 -32.28 26.35
N ASP A 154 27.92 -33.43 26.16
CA ASP A 154 28.68 -33.75 24.95
C ASP A 154 27.80 -34.22 23.79
N ASP A 155 26.55 -34.59 24.07
CA ASP A 155 25.63 -35.18 23.11
C ASP A 155 24.65 -34.17 22.49
N LEU A 156 24.55 -32.94 23.00
CA LEU A 156 23.66 -31.93 22.47
C LEU A 156 24.37 -30.58 22.40
N VAL A 157 23.88 -29.68 21.55
CA VAL A 157 24.22 -28.25 21.66
C VAL A 157 23.24 -27.56 22.63
N PRO A 158 23.65 -26.51 23.37
CA PRO A 158 22.80 -25.82 24.36
C PRO A 158 21.75 -24.90 23.72
N VAL A 159 20.99 -25.42 22.76
CA VAL A 159 19.92 -24.73 22.02
C VAL A 159 18.59 -25.45 22.27
N CYS A 160 17.73 -24.83 23.08
CA CYS A 160 16.46 -25.45 23.52
C CYS A 160 15.26 -25.10 22.63
N SER A 161 15.37 -24.05 21.80
CA SER A 161 14.29 -23.58 20.93
C SER A 161 14.26 -24.35 19.61
N LYS A 162 13.13 -25.00 19.30
CA LYS A 162 12.92 -25.67 18.01
C LYS A 162 13.12 -24.70 16.83
N GLY A 163 12.62 -23.48 16.94
CA GLY A 163 12.76 -22.46 15.90
C GLY A 163 14.21 -22.06 15.66
N HIS A 164 15.03 -21.95 16.72
CA HIS A 164 16.45 -21.64 16.58
C HIS A 164 17.22 -22.81 15.98
N LEU A 165 16.93 -24.05 16.40
CA LEU A 165 17.51 -25.26 15.82
C LEU A 165 17.24 -25.35 14.32
N HIS A 166 15.98 -25.12 13.92
CA HIS A 166 15.58 -25.10 12.50
C HIS A 166 16.26 -23.97 11.72
N HIS A 167 16.40 -22.79 12.32
CA HIS A 167 17.13 -21.68 11.72
C HIS A 167 18.59 -22.07 11.43
N PHE A 168 19.32 -22.56 12.43
CA PHE A 168 20.72 -22.96 12.26
C PHE A 168 20.90 -24.09 11.24
N LEU A 169 20.00 -25.09 11.24
CA LEU A 169 20.02 -26.16 10.23
C LEU A 169 19.84 -25.61 8.81
N ARG A 170 18.85 -24.74 8.57
CA ARG A 170 18.65 -24.11 7.26
C ARG A 170 19.84 -23.25 6.84
N THR A 171 20.44 -22.52 7.77
CA THR A 171 21.64 -21.71 7.51
C THR A 171 22.85 -22.56 7.14
N LEU A 172 22.89 -23.82 7.61
CA LEU A 172 23.87 -24.84 7.18
C LEU A 172 23.46 -25.57 5.89
N GLY A 173 22.33 -25.23 5.26
CA GLY A 173 21.82 -25.87 4.05
C GLY A 173 21.09 -27.20 4.29
N GLU A 174 20.75 -27.53 5.54
CA GLU A 174 19.98 -28.73 5.91
C GLU A 174 18.47 -28.42 5.93
N ASP A 175 17.63 -29.40 5.58
CA ASP A 175 16.17 -29.29 5.70
C ASP A 175 15.68 -29.84 7.05
N PRO A 176 15.11 -29.00 7.93
CA PRO A 176 14.64 -29.44 9.24
C PRO A 176 13.13 -29.73 9.30
N SER A 177 12.39 -29.65 8.18
CA SER A 177 10.92 -29.50 8.16
C SER A 177 10.17 -30.60 8.92
N ASP A 178 10.72 -31.82 8.97
CA ASP A 178 10.11 -32.97 9.67
C ASP A 178 10.80 -33.36 10.97
N LEU A 179 11.78 -32.58 11.46
CA LEU A 179 12.57 -32.94 12.63
C LEU A 179 11.94 -32.45 13.95
N PRO A 180 11.64 -33.36 14.90
CA PRO A 180 11.34 -33.03 16.29
C PRO A 180 12.55 -32.39 17.00
N THR A 181 12.36 -31.83 18.20
CA THR A 181 13.34 -30.92 18.81
C THR A 181 14.66 -31.61 19.17
N ILE A 182 14.64 -32.79 19.78
CA ILE A 182 15.88 -33.48 20.19
C ILE A 182 16.59 -34.03 18.94
N ARG A 183 15.84 -34.61 17.99
CA ARG A 183 16.42 -35.05 16.71
C ARG A 183 17.04 -33.91 15.91
N ALA A 184 16.38 -32.74 15.85
CA ALA A 184 16.93 -31.55 15.21
C ALA A 184 18.23 -31.07 15.90
N ASN A 185 18.30 -31.13 17.24
CA ASN A 185 19.51 -30.80 17.99
C ASN A 185 20.67 -31.76 17.66
N ARG A 186 20.40 -33.07 17.64
CA ARG A 186 21.39 -34.09 17.26
C ARG A 186 21.87 -33.93 15.82
N ARG A 187 20.94 -33.67 14.88
CA ARG A 187 21.29 -33.39 13.48
C ARG A 187 22.18 -32.15 13.36
N LEU A 188 21.87 -31.10 14.09
CA LEU A 188 22.66 -29.88 14.11
C LEU A 188 24.07 -30.13 14.68
N LEU A 189 24.19 -30.85 15.80
CA LEU A 189 25.49 -31.21 16.36
C LEU A 189 26.32 -32.05 15.36
N ALA A 190 25.70 -33.02 14.70
CA ALA A 190 26.37 -33.84 13.69
C ALA A 190 26.86 -33.00 12.50
N ALA A 191 26.03 -32.09 11.99
CA ALA A 191 26.41 -31.17 10.91
C ALA A 191 27.57 -30.25 11.32
N LEU A 192 27.53 -29.70 12.54
CA LEU A 192 28.61 -28.85 13.06
C LEU A 192 29.93 -29.62 13.24
N ARG A 193 29.87 -30.87 13.71
CA ARG A 193 31.04 -31.72 13.89
C ARG A 193 31.66 -32.18 12.57
N ALA A 194 30.89 -32.22 11.49
CA ALA A 194 31.40 -32.52 10.15
C ALA A 194 32.25 -31.37 9.56
N ILE A 195 32.19 -30.17 10.15
CA ILE A 195 32.94 -28.99 9.69
C ILE A 195 34.30 -28.94 10.42
N PRO A 196 35.44 -29.08 9.71
CA PRO A 196 36.77 -29.15 10.32
C PRO A 196 37.11 -27.96 11.23
N GLU A 197 36.71 -26.75 10.85
CA GLU A 197 36.98 -25.51 11.57
C GLU A 197 36.26 -25.42 12.93
N LEU A 198 35.17 -26.16 13.10
CA LEU A 198 34.34 -26.19 14.32
C LEU A 198 34.58 -27.44 15.18
N ALA A 199 35.26 -28.46 14.64
CA ALA A 199 35.41 -29.76 15.26
C ALA A 199 36.07 -29.72 16.65
N ALA A 200 36.93 -28.72 16.92
CA ALA A 200 37.65 -28.56 18.18
C ALA A 200 36.88 -27.80 19.28
N LEU A 201 35.73 -27.18 18.98
CA LEU A 201 34.95 -26.43 19.96
C LEU A 201 34.16 -27.37 20.87
N SER A 202 34.05 -27.06 22.16
CA SER A 202 33.11 -27.75 23.06
C SER A 202 31.66 -27.49 22.61
N THR A 203 30.70 -28.33 23.03
CA THR A 203 29.28 -28.11 22.72
C THR A 203 28.76 -26.78 23.27
N GLN A 204 29.28 -26.33 24.42
CA GLN A 204 28.97 -25.03 24.99
C GLN A 204 29.50 -23.88 24.12
N GLU A 205 30.74 -23.98 23.64
CA GLU A 205 31.33 -23.01 22.72
C GLU A 205 30.64 -23.01 21.36
N LEU A 206 30.24 -24.17 20.83
CA LEU A 206 29.39 -24.28 19.64
C LEU A 206 28.07 -23.54 19.84
N GLY A 207 27.45 -23.67 21.00
CA GLY A 207 26.26 -22.90 21.37
C GLY A 207 26.47 -21.40 21.26
N PHE A 208 27.52 -20.86 21.88
CA PHE A 208 27.83 -19.42 21.80
C PHE A 208 28.21 -18.99 20.38
N PHE A 209 28.95 -19.81 19.65
CA PHE A 209 29.35 -19.52 18.28
C PHE A 209 28.14 -19.43 17.34
N LEU A 210 27.17 -20.35 17.45
CA LEU A 210 25.96 -20.32 16.64
C LEU A 210 25.21 -18.98 16.80
N TYR A 211 25.09 -18.50 18.03
CA TYR A 211 24.48 -17.19 18.32
C TYR A 211 25.38 -16.00 18.02
N HIS A 212 26.66 -16.19 17.67
CA HIS A 212 27.50 -15.14 17.12
C HIS A 212 27.43 -15.09 15.60
N TRP A 213 27.43 -16.26 14.96
CA TRP A 213 27.47 -16.43 13.51
C TRP A 213 26.11 -16.14 12.85
N ALA A 214 25.02 -16.64 13.42
CA ALA A 214 23.69 -16.60 12.81
C ALA A 214 22.58 -16.44 13.86
N ASP A 215 22.68 -15.45 14.75
CA ASP A 215 21.74 -15.30 15.87
C ASP A 215 20.27 -15.15 15.39
N PRO A 216 19.37 -16.12 15.64
CA PRO A 216 17.94 -15.94 15.35
C PRO A 216 17.27 -14.90 16.27
N ARG A 217 17.95 -14.43 17.32
CA ARG A 217 17.51 -13.37 18.25
C ARG A 217 18.06 -12.00 17.90
N SER A 218 18.97 -11.86 16.94
CA SER A 218 19.32 -10.55 16.38
C SER A 218 18.16 -10.06 15.51
N THR A 219 16.99 -9.92 16.14
CA THR A 219 15.92 -9.08 15.69
C THR A 219 16.27 -7.69 16.17
N VAL A 220 16.80 -6.88 15.26
CA VAL A 220 16.64 -5.42 15.24
C VAL A 220 15.58 -4.94 16.24
N ARG A 221 15.95 -4.22 17.31
CA ARG A 221 14.95 -3.71 18.27
C ARG A 221 14.05 -2.74 17.53
N VAL A 222 12.75 -2.86 17.71
CA VAL A 222 11.79 -1.96 17.05
C VAL A 222 11.12 -1.09 18.10
N VAL A 223 11.37 0.20 18.02
CA VAL A 223 10.71 1.20 18.84
C VAL A 223 9.90 2.15 17.98
N LYS A 224 8.85 2.73 18.55
CA LYS A 224 8.15 3.86 17.95
C LYS A 224 8.58 5.13 18.68
N ILE A 225 8.84 6.21 17.95
CA ILE A 225 9.20 7.52 18.50
C ILE A 225 8.35 8.60 17.81
N ALA A 226 7.66 9.43 18.61
CA ALA A 226 6.85 10.53 18.09
C ALA A 226 7.71 11.81 17.95
N PRO A 227 7.90 12.35 16.73
CA PRO A 227 8.72 13.55 16.50
C PRO A 227 7.94 14.83 16.84
N GLY A 228 7.79 15.13 18.12
CA GLY A 228 7.01 16.27 18.60
C GLY A 228 5.49 16.03 18.63
N GLU A 229 4.75 17.01 19.14
CA GLU A 229 3.29 16.92 19.23
C GLU A 229 2.67 16.87 17.82
N ARG A 230 1.82 15.86 17.55
CA ARG A 230 1.25 15.60 16.22
C ARG A 230 2.30 15.51 15.09
N ALA A 231 3.51 15.07 15.44
CA ALA A 231 4.64 14.98 14.52
C ALA A 231 5.11 16.34 13.94
N SER A 232 5.00 17.42 14.73
CA SER A 232 5.40 18.78 14.35
C SER A 232 6.86 18.90 13.91
N GLU A 233 7.75 18.05 14.45
CA GLU A 233 9.19 18.09 14.16
C GLU A 233 9.59 17.11 13.05
N TRP A 234 8.63 16.47 12.36
CA TRP A 234 8.92 15.42 11.39
C TRP A 234 9.77 15.89 10.21
N SER A 235 9.47 17.06 9.63
CA SER A 235 10.22 17.59 8.49
C SER A 235 11.70 17.81 8.82
N ASP A 236 11.98 18.28 10.04
CA ASP A 236 13.33 18.48 10.55
C ASP A 236 14.04 17.15 10.85
N CYS A 237 13.34 16.19 11.46
CA CYS A 237 13.82 14.84 11.70
C CYS A 237 14.20 14.11 10.40
N LEU A 238 13.37 14.24 9.36
CA LEU A 238 13.59 13.62 8.06
C LEU A 238 14.79 14.25 7.34
N ALA A 239 14.86 15.58 7.29
CA ALA A 239 15.92 16.31 6.58
C ALA A 239 17.31 16.10 7.19
N ASN A 240 17.38 15.88 8.51
CA ASN A 240 18.65 15.78 9.25
C ASN A 240 18.99 14.36 9.73
N CYS A 241 18.26 13.35 9.25
CA CYS A 241 18.49 11.93 9.56
C CYS A 241 18.61 11.63 11.06
N TYR A 242 17.64 12.13 11.84
CA TYR A 242 17.48 11.78 13.24
C TYR A 242 16.00 11.74 13.63
N VAL A 243 15.72 11.31 14.87
CA VAL A 243 14.46 11.58 15.57
C VAL A 243 14.72 12.39 16.83
N CYS A 244 13.83 13.33 17.18
CA CYS A 244 13.97 14.16 18.37
C CYS A 244 12.88 13.91 19.43
N VAL A 245 13.24 14.08 20.70
CA VAL A 245 12.38 13.86 21.88
C VAL A 245 12.58 15.00 22.90
N GLY A 246 11.53 15.32 23.66
CA GLY A 246 11.51 16.40 24.66
C GLY A 246 12.04 15.97 26.03
N TRP A 247 11.62 16.65 27.10
CA TRP A 247 12.16 16.56 28.48
C TRP A 247 13.52 17.26 28.69
N ASP A 248 13.72 18.36 27.97
CA ASP A 248 14.99 19.08 27.89
C ASP A 248 15.53 19.59 29.24
N ASP A 249 14.67 19.78 30.27
CA ASP A 249 15.10 20.30 31.58
C ASP A 249 15.94 19.30 32.38
N VAL A 250 15.95 18.01 31.99
CA VAL A 250 16.80 16.98 32.61
C VAL A 250 18.26 17.07 32.13
N GLY A 251 18.50 17.69 30.97
CA GLY A 251 19.83 17.84 30.37
C GLY A 251 20.37 16.57 29.70
N ASP A 252 21.60 16.65 29.21
CA ASP A 252 22.27 15.61 28.43
C ASP A 252 22.32 14.25 29.15
N LEU A 253 21.75 13.21 28.51
CA LEU A 253 21.64 11.88 29.09
C LEU A 253 23.00 11.20 29.26
N SER A 254 24.00 11.56 28.46
CA SER A 254 25.34 10.97 28.51
C SER A 254 26.10 11.32 29.80
N GLN A 255 25.64 12.33 30.55
CA GLN A 255 26.25 12.77 31.80
C GLN A 255 25.86 11.90 33.01
N PHE A 256 24.87 11.02 32.86
CA PHE A 256 24.42 10.15 33.95
C PHE A 256 25.11 8.78 33.85
N PRO A 257 25.82 8.34 34.90
CA PRO A 257 26.58 7.09 34.88
C PRO A 257 25.69 5.84 34.97
N THR A 258 24.47 5.99 35.50
CA THR A 258 23.50 4.90 35.66
C THR A 258 22.08 5.39 35.38
N LYS A 259 21.22 4.45 34.98
CA LYS A 259 19.79 4.70 34.75
C LYS A 259 19.09 5.17 36.04
N GLU A 260 19.52 4.67 37.19
CA GLU A 260 19.02 5.06 38.50
C GLU A 260 19.37 6.53 38.81
N ALA A 261 20.62 6.95 38.55
CA ALA A 261 21.04 8.34 38.75
C ALA A 261 20.27 9.31 37.83
N PHE A 262 20.07 8.93 36.57
CA PHE A 262 19.22 9.68 35.65
C PHE A 262 17.77 9.77 36.14
N ARG A 263 17.20 8.66 36.65
CA ARG A 263 15.80 8.64 37.11
C ARG A 263 15.57 9.56 38.32
N GLU A 264 16.54 9.67 39.22
CA GLU A 264 16.49 10.64 40.32
C GLU A 264 16.46 12.08 39.79
N ALA A 265 17.36 12.43 38.86
CA ALA A 265 17.40 13.76 38.23
C ALA A 265 16.12 14.07 37.44
N PHE A 266 15.59 13.08 36.72
CA PHE A 266 14.33 13.20 35.99
C PHE A 266 13.15 13.44 36.94
N ARG A 267 13.11 12.78 38.10
CA ARG A 267 12.06 12.96 39.12
C ARG A 267 12.04 14.39 39.66
N GLU A 268 13.22 14.98 39.90
CA GLU A 268 13.34 16.35 40.42
C GLU A 268 12.72 17.37 39.45
N LYS A 269 12.95 17.20 38.14
CA LYS A 269 12.45 18.10 37.10
C LYS A 269 10.99 17.84 36.72
N TYR A 270 10.59 16.57 36.70
CA TYR A 270 9.28 16.12 36.22
C TYR A 270 8.58 15.24 37.27
N PRO A 271 8.03 15.84 38.36
CA PRO A 271 7.49 15.07 39.49
C PRO A 271 6.11 14.45 39.25
N TYR A 272 5.41 14.81 38.16
CA TYR A 272 4.09 14.28 37.79
C TYR A 272 3.10 14.18 38.97
N ASN A 273 2.93 15.27 39.73
CA ASN A 273 2.05 15.33 40.91
C ASN A 273 2.34 14.26 41.99
N GLY A 274 3.56 13.71 42.03
CA GLY A 274 3.97 12.67 42.99
C GLY A 274 3.65 11.24 42.55
N HIS A 275 3.18 11.02 41.32
CA HIS A 275 2.90 9.67 40.80
C HIS A 275 4.18 8.96 40.34
N GLU A 276 4.83 8.22 41.26
CA GLU A 276 6.10 7.51 41.00
C GLU A 276 6.02 6.52 39.82
N SER A 277 4.87 5.89 39.58
CA SER A 277 4.68 5.00 38.43
C SER A 277 4.77 5.74 37.09
N GLN A 278 4.33 6.99 37.04
CA GLN A 278 4.40 7.83 35.83
C GLN A 278 5.81 8.37 35.61
N VAL A 279 6.48 8.81 36.68
CA VAL A 279 7.91 9.20 36.66
C VAL A 279 8.77 8.04 36.15
N SER A 280 8.56 6.83 36.69
CA SER A 280 9.21 5.60 36.25
C SER A 280 9.00 5.34 34.76
N ARG A 281 7.75 5.41 34.30
CA ARG A 281 7.43 5.15 32.90
C ARG A 281 8.09 6.18 31.98
N LYS A 282 7.97 7.47 32.28
CA LYS A 282 8.46 8.56 31.43
C LYS A 282 9.98 8.68 31.40
N SER A 283 10.64 8.47 32.53
CA SER A 283 12.11 8.34 32.55
C SER A 283 12.57 7.16 31.69
N ASN A 284 11.90 6.00 31.76
CA ASN A 284 12.24 4.86 30.89
C ASN A 284 12.03 5.17 29.39
N GLU A 285 11.00 5.94 29.02
CA GLU A 285 10.78 6.36 27.63
C GLU A 285 11.99 7.14 27.09
N LEU A 286 12.50 8.11 27.86
CA LEU A 286 13.64 8.92 27.45
C LEU A 286 14.97 8.14 27.50
N TRP A 287 15.18 7.32 28.54
CA TRP A 287 16.40 6.51 28.64
C TRP A 287 16.52 5.45 27.53
N THR A 288 15.41 5.06 26.91
CA THR A 288 15.42 4.11 25.79
C THR A 288 16.30 4.61 24.63
N LEU A 289 16.48 5.93 24.44
CA LEU A 289 17.37 6.46 23.41
C LEU A 289 18.84 6.07 23.63
N MET A 290 19.28 5.96 24.90
CA MET A 290 20.63 5.51 25.26
C MET A 290 20.79 3.99 25.14
N GLU A 291 19.69 3.24 25.02
CA GLU A 291 19.70 1.78 24.93
C GLU A 291 19.69 1.29 23.46
N LEU A 292 19.42 2.15 22.47
CA LEU A 292 19.32 1.79 21.05
C LEU A 292 20.70 1.78 20.39
N GLU A 293 20.96 0.74 19.59
CA GLU A 293 22.24 0.50 18.92
C GLU A 293 22.10 0.62 17.39
N PRO A 294 23.18 0.92 16.65
CA PRO A 294 23.15 0.93 15.19
C PRO A 294 22.57 -0.36 14.62
N GLY A 295 21.64 -0.24 13.69
CA GLY A 295 20.88 -1.36 13.13
C GLY A 295 19.50 -1.58 13.75
N ASP A 296 19.20 -1.00 14.93
CA ASP A 296 17.85 -0.99 15.50
C ASP A 296 16.85 -0.22 14.62
N LYS A 297 15.54 -0.52 14.70
CA LYS A 297 14.48 0.15 13.94
C LYS A 297 13.71 1.16 14.78
N VAL A 298 13.43 2.31 14.17
CA VAL A 298 12.58 3.37 14.71
C VAL A 298 11.37 3.58 13.80
N ILE A 299 10.16 3.62 14.37
CA ILE A 299 8.93 3.98 13.65
C ILE A 299 8.56 5.41 14.04
N ALA A 300 8.58 6.32 13.06
CA ALA A 300 8.04 7.67 13.24
C ALA A 300 6.52 7.62 13.09
N ASN A 301 5.78 8.19 14.04
CA ASN A 301 4.31 8.12 14.05
C ASN A 301 3.65 9.49 14.20
N ARG A 302 2.47 9.66 13.57
CA ARG A 302 1.54 10.78 13.82
C ARG A 302 0.27 10.24 14.47
N GLY A 303 -0.03 10.71 15.68
CA GLY A 303 -1.17 10.21 16.44
C GLY A 303 -1.08 8.71 16.72
N VAL A 304 -2.20 7.99 16.65
CA VAL A 304 -2.29 6.56 16.99
C VAL A 304 -2.45 5.63 15.78
N SER A 305 -2.69 6.18 14.59
CA SER A 305 -3.10 5.42 13.41
C SER A 305 -2.26 5.69 12.17
N GLU A 306 -1.23 6.54 12.26
CA GLU A 306 -0.41 6.93 11.10
C GLU A 306 1.07 6.69 11.40
N VAL A 307 1.72 5.94 10.51
CA VAL A 307 3.16 5.72 10.43
C VAL A 307 3.71 6.62 9.34
N LEU A 308 4.70 7.44 9.68
CA LEU A 308 5.33 8.41 8.77
C LEU A 308 6.53 7.81 8.05
N ALA A 309 7.30 6.95 8.72
CA ALA A 309 8.44 6.23 8.17
C ALA A 309 8.90 5.13 9.14
N VAL A 310 9.68 4.19 8.62
CA VAL A 310 10.52 3.29 9.42
C VAL A 310 11.96 3.65 9.14
N GLY A 311 12.77 3.88 10.16
CA GLY A 311 14.17 4.21 10.02
C GLY A 311 15.07 3.21 10.73
N THR A 312 16.34 3.18 10.34
CA THR A 312 17.39 2.38 10.97
C THR A 312 18.27 3.30 11.80
N VAL A 313 18.49 2.99 13.08
CA VAL A 313 19.44 3.72 13.92
C VAL A 313 20.82 3.62 13.28
N ASN A 314 21.45 4.76 13.03
CA ASN A 314 22.76 4.83 12.38
C ASN A 314 23.88 4.98 13.42
N GLU A 315 25.13 5.03 12.95
CA GLU A 315 26.32 5.09 13.81
C GLU A 315 26.41 6.37 14.67
N VAL A 316 25.63 7.41 14.36
CA VAL A 316 25.61 8.66 15.13
C VAL A 316 24.99 8.44 16.52
N GLY A 317 24.03 7.52 16.65
CA GLY A 317 23.41 7.18 17.93
C GLY A 317 22.78 8.39 18.64
N TYR A 318 22.76 8.37 19.97
CA TYR A 318 22.21 9.46 20.77
C TYR A 318 23.10 10.72 20.77
N VAL A 319 22.50 11.89 20.55
CA VAL A 319 23.17 13.19 20.61
C VAL A 319 22.29 14.22 21.32
N TRP A 320 22.87 14.92 22.32
CA TRP A 320 22.29 16.11 22.92
C TRP A 320 22.58 17.35 22.07
N ARG A 321 21.53 18.09 21.70
CA ARG A 321 21.59 19.26 20.81
C ARG A 321 21.17 20.54 21.52
N PRO A 322 22.06 21.21 22.26
CA PRO A 322 21.74 22.44 22.99
C PRO A 322 21.35 23.61 22.09
N GLU A 323 21.70 23.56 20.80
CA GLU A 323 21.35 24.56 19.79
C GLU A 323 19.86 24.59 19.43
N ARG A 324 19.12 23.51 19.69
CA ARG A 324 17.67 23.45 19.44
C ARG A 324 16.90 24.22 20.50
N GLN A 325 15.82 24.91 20.11
CA GLN A 325 14.98 25.62 21.07
C GLN A 325 14.25 24.65 22.02
N GLN A 326 13.77 23.51 21.49
CA GLN A 326 13.06 22.45 22.19
C GLN A 326 13.33 21.08 21.51
N TYR A 327 13.01 19.98 22.19
CA TYR A 327 13.27 18.61 21.71
C TYR A 327 14.76 18.37 21.45
N ARG A 328 15.59 18.63 22.46
CA ARG A 328 17.06 18.66 22.37
C ARG A 328 17.69 17.27 22.41
N HIS A 329 16.93 16.22 22.76
CA HIS A 329 17.40 14.84 22.71
C HIS A 329 17.20 14.28 21.30
N THR A 330 18.28 13.93 20.62
CA THR A 330 18.20 13.33 19.28
C THR A 330 18.83 11.95 19.22
N LEU A 331 18.33 11.12 18.30
CA LEU A 331 18.89 9.81 17.96
C LEU A 331 19.06 9.75 16.44
N GLY A 332 20.26 9.49 15.95
CA GLY A 332 20.55 9.35 14.52
C GLY A 332 19.82 8.18 13.88
N VAL A 333 19.09 8.45 12.80
CA VAL A 333 18.22 7.49 12.12
C VAL A 333 18.22 7.73 10.61
N ASP A 334 18.53 6.69 9.85
CA ASP A 334 18.38 6.66 8.40
C ASP A 334 16.95 6.23 8.04
N TRP A 335 16.15 7.17 7.55
CA TRP A 335 14.71 6.97 7.33
C TRP A 335 14.40 6.28 6.00
N ASP A 336 13.39 5.41 6.04
CA ASP A 336 12.72 4.84 4.87
C ASP A 336 11.22 5.17 4.92
N THR A 337 10.82 6.10 4.05
CA THR A 337 9.44 6.57 3.93
C THR A 337 8.56 5.61 3.13
N SER A 338 9.11 4.57 2.49
CA SER A 338 8.29 3.58 1.76
C SER A 338 7.38 2.80 2.69
N PHE A 339 7.66 2.81 4.00
CA PHE A 339 6.84 2.21 5.05
C PHE A 339 5.75 3.14 5.59
N ALA A 340 5.58 4.35 5.03
CA ALA A 340 4.54 5.26 5.45
C ALA A 340 3.15 4.67 5.16
N CYS A 341 2.31 4.53 6.19
CA CYS A 341 1.01 3.89 6.05
C CYS A 341 0.04 4.27 7.18
N THR A 342 -1.24 4.02 6.95
CA THR A 342 -2.27 4.05 7.99
C THR A 342 -2.38 2.66 8.61
N ILE A 343 -2.44 2.59 9.94
CA ILE A 343 -2.62 1.36 10.71
C ILE A 343 -3.89 1.44 11.56
N GLU A 344 -4.40 0.27 11.94
CA GLU A 344 -5.43 0.19 13.00
C GLU A 344 -4.96 0.95 14.26
N PRO A 345 -5.81 1.78 14.88
CA PRO A 345 -5.41 2.66 15.98
C PRO A 345 -4.70 1.91 17.12
N ALA A 346 -3.39 2.12 17.24
CA ALA A 346 -2.56 1.62 18.32
C ALA A 346 -2.82 2.46 19.59
N ARG A 347 -3.92 2.16 20.30
CA ARG A 347 -4.40 2.96 21.46
C ARG A 347 -3.32 3.27 22.51
N GLY A 348 -2.33 2.40 22.68
CA GLY A 348 -1.19 2.61 23.60
C GLY A 348 -0.23 3.74 23.20
N TRP A 349 -0.28 4.23 21.95
CA TRP A 349 0.56 5.32 21.45
C TRP A 349 0.07 6.70 21.87
N ALA A 350 -1.21 6.84 22.26
CA ALA A 350 -1.84 8.13 22.57
C ALA A 350 -1.14 8.93 23.67
N THR A 351 -0.44 8.26 24.60
CA THR A 351 0.16 8.89 25.79
C THR A 351 1.62 8.51 26.02
N THR A 352 2.26 7.93 25.00
CA THR A 352 3.60 7.33 25.09
C THR A 352 4.44 7.88 23.95
N THR A 353 5.59 8.49 24.25
CA THR A 353 6.44 9.12 23.23
C THR A 353 7.38 8.09 22.62
N VAL A 354 8.01 7.26 23.45
CA VAL A 354 8.87 6.14 23.05
C VAL A 354 8.29 4.83 23.56
N SER A 355 8.08 3.85 22.69
CA SER A 355 7.52 2.54 23.09
C SER A 355 8.07 1.41 22.25
N LYS A 356 8.24 0.23 22.85
CA LYS A 356 8.53 -0.99 22.08
C LYS A 356 7.34 -1.31 21.17
N VAL A 357 7.64 -1.72 19.94
CA VAL A 357 6.64 -2.14 18.95
C VAL A 357 6.58 -3.67 18.97
N PRO A 358 5.41 -4.29 19.20
CA PRO A 358 5.28 -5.73 19.12
C PRO A 358 5.68 -6.23 17.73
N ALA A 359 6.39 -7.36 17.67
CA ALA A 359 6.86 -7.93 16.39
C ALA A 359 5.72 -8.16 15.38
N ALA A 360 4.51 -8.49 15.84
CA ALA A 360 3.33 -8.61 14.98
C ALA A 360 2.89 -7.27 14.37
N LEU A 361 2.94 -6.19 15.15
CA LEU A 361 2.62 -4.84 14.67
C LEU A 361 3.75 -4.32 13.76
N PHE A 362 5.00 -4.55 14.12
CA PHE A 362 6.12 -4.23 13.24
C PHE A 362 6.03 -5.01 11.93
N LYS A 363 5.72 -6.32 11.97
CA LYS A 363 5.46 -7.13 10.78
C LYS A 363 4.19 -6.70 10.03
N ALA A 364 3.20 -6.06 10.65
CA ALA A 364 2.09 -5.47 9.92
C ALA A 364 2.54 -4.19 9.18
N ILE A 365 3.38 -3.37 9.83
CA ILE A 365 3.93 -2.12 9.28
C ILE A 365 4.95 -2.42 8.17
N THR A 366 5.85 -3.39 8.38
CA THR A 366 6.91 -3.78 7.43
C THR A 366 6.56 -4.98 6.57
N GLY A 367 5.57 -5.78 6.93
CA GLY A 367 5.03 -6.83 6.05
C GLY A 367 4.16 -6.28 4.93
N GLY A 368 3.81 -4.98 4.99
CA GLY A 368 3.38 -4.22 3.82
C GLY A 368 4.53 -3.88 2.86
N ALA A 369 5.79 -3.97 3.29
CA ALA A 369 6.98 -3.62 2.52
C ALA A 369 8.15 -4.57 2.84
N GLY A 370 8.04 -5.81 2.34
CA GLY A 370 9.08 -6.82 2.51
C GLY A 370 8.70 -8.25 2.10
N SER A 371 7.59 -8.41 1.40
CA SER A 371 7.30 -9.46 0.40
C SER A 371 5.96 -9.10 -0.22
N LYS A 372 5.85 -7.93 -0.84
CA LYS A 372 5.05 -7.95 -2.06
C LYS A 372 5.94 -8.69 -3.02
N THR A 373 5.57 -9.91 -3.40
CA THR A 373 5.85 -10.34 -4.76
C THR A 373 5.60 -9.09 -5.62
N PRO A 374 6.56 -8.61 -6.43
CA PRO A 374 6.32 -7.46 -7.30
C PRO A 374 4.91 -7.63 -7.85
N ILE A 375 4.00 -6.68 -7.59
CA ILE A 375 2.64 -6.79 -8.11
C ILE A 375 2.85 -6.92 -9.60
N ASP A 376 2.54 -8.11 -10.13
CA ASP A 376 2.88 -8.44 -11.50
C ASP A 376 2.06 -7.51 -12.36
N VAL A 377 2.73 -6.51 -12.94
CA VAL A 377 2.07 -5.55 -13.81
C VAL A 377 1.75 -6.33 -15.07
N PRO A 378 0.45 -6.46 -15.43
CA PRO A 378 0.07 -7.24 -16.60
C PRO A 378 0.87 -6.77 -17.81
N ARG A 379 1.43 -7.71 -18.59
CA ARG A 379 2.27 -7.38 -19.75
C ARG A 379 1.62 -6.36 -20.69
N VAL A 380 0.30 -6.45 -20.86
CA VAL A 380 -0.46 -5.50 -21.67
C VAL A 380 -0.36 -4.05 -21.18
N PHE A 381 -0.16 -3.78 -19.88
CA PHE A 381 0.02 -2.42 -19.37
C PHE A 381 1.37 -1.85 -19.80
N LEU A 382 2.42 -2.68 -19.78
CA LEU A 382 3.75 -2.32 -20.29
C LEU A 382 3.70 -2.09 -21.80
N ASP A 383 2.98 -2.94 -22.54
CA ASP A 383 2.80 -2.76 -23.99
C ASP A 383 2.03 -1.46 -24.30
N ILE A 384 1.04 -1.09 -23.46
CA ILE A 384 0.33 0.19 -23.54
C ILE A 384 1.29 1.36 -23.29
N GLU A 385 2.12 1.30 -22.24
CA GLU A 385 3.10 2.36 -21.96
C GLU A 385 4.08 2.53 -23.12
N GLU A 386 4.68 1.45 -23.61
CA GLU A 386 5.61 1.48 -24.75
C GLU A 386 4.94 2.08 -26.00
N ALA A 387 3.69 1.68 -26.28
CA ALA A 387 2.92 2.22 -27.37
C ALA A 387 2.66 3.73 -27.24
N LEU A 388 2.39 4.21 -26.03
CA LEU A 388 2.17 5.62 -25.71
C LEU A 388 3.46 6.43 -25.73
N GLU A 389 4.58 5.90 -25.28
CA GLU A 389 5.89 6.56 -25.37
C GLU A 389 6.30 6.74 -26.85
N ARG A 390 6.01 5.74 -27.68
CA ARG A 390 6.37 5.78 -29.11
C ARG A 390 5.48 6.70 -29.94
N ARG A 391 4.16 6.63 -29.75
CA ARG A 391 3.18 7.33 -30.61
C ARG A 391 2.37 8.39 -29.90
N GLY A 392 2.19 8.29 -28.59
CA GLY A 392 1.30 9.13 -27.80
C GLY A 392 -0.16 8.68 -27.81
N GLN A 393 -0.52 7.68 -28.62
CA GLN A 393 -1.88 7.16 -28.73
C GLN A 393 -1.91 5.67 -29.04
N VAL A 394 -2.82 4.95 -28.39
CA VAL A 394 -2.99 3.50 -28.53
C VAL A 394 -4.46 3.12 -28.50
N VAL A 395 -4.83 2.07 -29.23
CA VAL A 395 -6.16 1.46 -29.20
C VAL A 395 -6.04 0.01 -28.73
N VAL A 396 -6.73 -0.31 -27.65
CA VAL A 396 -6.90 -1.67 -27.14
C VAL A 396 -8.15 -2.26 -27.77
N TYR A 397 -8.00 -3.35 -28.53
CA TYR A 397 -9.10 -3.87 -29.36
C TYR A 397 -9.23 -5.39 -29.31
N GLY A 398 -10.40 -5.91 -29.67
CA GLY A 398 -10.65 -7.36 -29.73
C GLY A 398 -12.12 -7.75 -29.51
N PRO A 399 -12.42 -9.06 -29.49
CA PRO A 399 -13.77 -9.60 -29.32
C PRO A 399 -14.44 -9.13 -28.02
N PRO A 400 -15.77 -9.20 -27.88
CA PRO A 400 -16.44 -8.77 -26.66
C PRO A 400 -16.11 -9.68 -25.47
N GLY A 401 -16.17 -9.11 -24.26
CA GLY A 401 -15.87 -9.83 -23.02
C GLY A 401 -14.37 -10.04 -22.75
N THR A 402 -13.46 -9.45 -23.50
CA THR A 402 -11.99 -9.57 -23.31
C THR A 402 -11.39 -8.55 -22.34
N GLY A 403 -12.23 -7.83 -21.58
CA GLY A 403 -11.76 -6.91 -20.54
C GLY A 403 -11.15 -5.58 -21.04
N LYS A 404 -11.30 -5.20 -22.32
CA LYS A 404 -10.66 -3.99 -22.90
C LYS A 404 -10.81 -2.71 -22.07
N THR A 405 -12.05 -2.34 -21.72
CA THR A 405 -12.32 -1.13 -20.93
C THR A 405 -11.75 -1.25 -19.51
N TYR A 406 -11.79 -2.44 -18.92
CA TYR A 406 -11.18 -2.72 -17.61
C TYR A 406 -9.65 -2.52 -17.67
N THR A 407 -8.99 -3.13 -18.66
CA THR A 407 -7.55 -3.02 -18.92
C THR A 407 -7.13 -1.58 -19.18
N ALA A 408 -7.81 -0.88 -20.09
CA ALA A 408 -7.48 0.50 -20.45
C ALA A 408 -7.64 1.47 -19.26
N ARG A 409 -8.69 1.30 -18.46
CA ARG A 409 -8.94 2.08 -17.24
C ARG A 409 -7.82 1.88 -16.21
N ARG A 410 -7.47 0.63 -15.91
CA ARG A 410 -6.40 0.31 -14.95
C ARG A 410 -5.03 0.77 -15.42
N ALA A 411 -4.70 0.54 -16.69
CA ALA A 411 -3.46 1.03 -17.29
C ALA A 411 -3.37 2.56 -17.23
N SER A 412 -4.48 3.28 -17.49
CA SER A 412 -4.52 4.76 -17.43
C SER A 412 -4.12 5.30 -16.05
N VAL A 413 -4.72 4.75 -14.97
CA VAL A 413 -4.39 5.18 -13.60
C VAL A 413 -2.96 4.80 -13.25
N TRP A 414 -2.53 3.58 -13.55
CA TRP A 414 -1.16 3.13 -13.29
C TRP A 414 -0.12 4.02 -14.00
N LEU A 415 -0.37 4.42 -15.25
CA LEU A 415 0.47 5.36 -15.99
C LEU A 415 0.54 6.76 -15.36
N LEU A 416 -0.58 7.24 -14.82
CA LEU A 416 -0.67 8.53 -14.14
C LEU A 416 0.01 8.53 -12.76
N GLU A 417 0.15 7.36 -12.13
CA GLU A 417 0.94 7.16 -10.91
C GLU A 417 2.45 7.00 -11.16
N GLY A 418 2.90 7.11 -12.41
CA GLY A 418 4.32 7.02 -12.79
C GLY A 418 4.68 5.79 -13.61
N GLY A 419 3.74 4.87 -13.86
CA GLY A 419 3.95 3.73 -14.77
C GLY A 419 5.14 2.85 -14.38
N SER A 420 5.91 2.39 -15.36
CA SER A 420 7.10 1.56 -15.11
C SER A 420 8.26 2.33 -14.47
N ALA A 421 8.25 3.67 -14.52
CA ALA A 421 9.29 4.50 -13.91
C ALA A 421 9.19 4.57 -12.38
N GLU A 422 7.99 4.37 -11.83
CA GLU A 422 7.73 4.42 -10.38
C GLU A 422 7.27 3.04 -9.87
N PRO A 423 8.13 2.27 -9.17
CA PRO A 423 7.76 0.93 -8.68
C PRO A 423 6.50 0.92 -7.79
N SER A 424 6.23 2.01 -7.06
CA SER A 424 5.02 2.17 -6.26
C SER A 424 3.76 2.39 -7.08
N ALA A 425 3.85 2.70 -8.38
CA ALA A 425 2.67 2.85 -9.23
C ALA A 425 1.84 1.56 -9.27
N ALA A 426 2.49 0.39 -9.20
CA ALA A 426 1.81 -0.90 -9.17
C ALA A 426 0.95 -1.10 -7.90
N ASP A 427 1.21 -0.36 -6.82
CA ASP A 427 0.45 -0.47 -5.58
C ASP A 427 -1.01 -0.03 -5.73
N VAL A 428 -1.31 0.83 -6.70
CA VAL A 428 -2.71 1.23 -7.00
C VAL A 428 -3.54 0.06 -7.53
N LEU A 429 -2.88 -0.97 -8.07
CA LEU A 429 -3.52 -2.13 -8.68
C LEU A 429 -3.83 -3.25 -7.69
N GLU A 430 -3.34 -3.18 -6.46
CA GLU A 430 -3.43 -4.24 -5.45
C GLU A 430 -4.86 -4.52 -4.98
N ALA A 431 -5.68 -3.47 -4.86
CA ALA A 431 -7.03 -3.57 -4.33
C ALA A 431 -8.00 -2.70 -5.13
N ASP A 432 -9.15 -3.27 -5.48
CA ASP A 432 -10.17 -2.57 -6.27
C ASP A 432 -10.66 -1.28 -5.59
N ASP A 433 -10.86 -1.29 -4.26
CA ASP A 433 -11.29 -0.09 -3.54
C ASP A 433 -10.23 1.03 -3.62
N ARG A 434 -8.94 0.67 -3.51
CA ARG A 434 -7.84 1.63 -3.62
C ARG A 434 -7.76 2.21 -5.02
N PHE A 435 -7.88 1.34 -6.02
CA PHE A 435 -7.94 1.72 -7.42
C PHE A 435 -9.10 2.68 -7.70
N GLU A 436 -10.30 2.36 -7.24
CA GLU A 436 -11.49 3.20 -7.43
C GLU A 436 -11.35 4.56 -6.77
N VAL A 437 -10.81 4.63 -5.55
CA VAL A 437 -10.56 5.91 -4.86
C VAL A 437 -9.56 6.74 -5.67
N ARG A 438 -8.47 6.13 -6.14
CA ARG A 438 -7.44 6.86 -6.88
C ARG A 438 -7.92 7.30 -8.25
N GLU A 439 -8.63 6.45 -8.98
CA GLU A 439 -9.24 6.82 -10.24
C GLU A 439 -10.22 7.98 -10.05
N ARG A 440 -11.07 7.93 -9.01
CA ARG A 440 -11.98 9.05 -8.70
C ARG A 440 -11.22 10.33 -8.42
N GLN A 441 -10.05 10.29 -7.78
CA GLN A 441 -9.23 11.49 -7.57
C GLN A 441 -8.62 12.03 -8.87
N LEU A 442 -8.08 11.15 -9.72
CA LEU A 442 -7.51 11.53 -11.02
C LEU A 442 -8.58 12.04 -12.01
N SER A 443 -9.80 11.54 -11.83
CA SER A 443 -11.02 11.93 -12.56
C SER A 443 -11.89 12.93 -11.79
N ALA A 444 -11.44 13.42 -10.62
CA ALA A 444 -12.19 14.42 -9.85
C ALA A 444 -11.77 15.79 -10.36
N GLY A 445 -12.58 16.33 -11.26
CA GLY A 445 -12.60 17.78 -11.50
C GLY A 445 -13.46 18.45 -10.42
N ARG A 446 -13.29 19.75 -10.20
CA ARG A 446 -14.32 20.52 -9.46
C ARG A 446 -15.69 20.27 -10.10
N ALA A 447 -16.70 20.04 -9.28
CA ALA A 447 -18.08 20.01 -9.74
C ALA A 447 -18.40 21.35 -10.44
N GLN A 448 -18.76 21.27 -11.73
CA GLN A 448 -19.23 22.37 -12.57
C GLN A 448 -18.29 23.59 -12.73
N SER A 449 -17.90 23.81 -13.99
CA SER A 449 -17.74 25.07 -14.76
C SER A 449 -17.85 26.45 -14.09
N ASN A 450 -17.42 26.66 -12.86
CA ASN A 450 -17.45 27.99 -12.24
C ASN A 450 -16.29 28.78 -12.82
N GLN A 451 -16.61 29.82 -13.60
CA GLN A 451 -15.60 30.70 -14.16
C GLN A 451 -14.78 31.30 -13.02
N LEU A 452 -13.47 31.39 -13.22
CA LEU A 452 -12.58 31.99 -12.23
C LEU A 452 -12.33 33.45 -12.61
N TRP A 453 -12.74 34.35 -11.74
CA TRP A 453 -12.58 35.78 -11.96
C TRP A 453 -11.44 36.33 -11.11
N PHE A 454 -10.64 37.22 -11.68
CA PHE A 454 -9.63 37.96 -10.93
C PHE A 454 -10.12 39.37 -10.67
N MET A 455 -10.50 39.65 -9.42
CA MET A 455 -11.07 40.95 -9.03
C MET A 455 -10.02 41.80 -8.32
N VAL A 456 -9.83 43.03 -8.80
CA VAL A 456 -8.90 44.02 -8.22
C VAL A 456 -9.68 45.04 -7.41
N ALA A 457 -9.38 45.14 -6.11
CA ALA A 457 -9.99 46.10 -5.21
C ALA A 457 -8.95 47.01 -4.55
N ASN A 458 -9.33 48.24 -4.22
CA ASN A 458 -8.52 49.16 -3.43
C ASN A 458 -8.99 49.12 -1.97
N PRO A 459 -8.11 48.84 -0.99
CA PRO A 459 -8.51 48.69 0.40
C PRO A 459 -9.13 49.95 1.03
N SER A 460 -8.86 51.14 0.48
CA SER A 460 -9.49 52.39 0.94
C SER A 460 -10.94 52.56 0.49
N HIS A 461 -11.39 51.81 -0.52
CA HIS A 461 -12.75 51.87 -1.05
C HIS A 461 -13.52 50.57 -0.80
N TRP A 462 -12.87 49.43 -0.99
CA TRP A 462 -13.43 48.08 -0.84
C TRP A 462 -12.40 47.16 -0.18
N PRO A 463 -12.30 47.17 1.16
CA PRO A 463 -11.38 46.31 1.87
C PRO A 463 -11.89 44.87 1.89
N TRP A 464 -11.04 43.93 1.47
CA TRP A 464 -11.35 42.50 1.48
C TRP A 464 -11.60 41.94 2.88
N SER A 465 -11.16 42.64 3.93
CA SER A 465 -11.46 42.27 5.32
C SER A 465 -12.96 42.19 5.60
N ASN A 466 -13.77 43.02 4.94
CA ASN A 466 -15.22 43.06 5.13
C ASN A 466 -15.88 41.75 4.71
N LEU A 467 -15.35 41.10 3.66
CA LEU A 467 -15.85 39.81 3.17
C LEU A 467 -15.86 38.72 4.26
N PHE A 468 -14.97 38.83 5.24
CA PHE A 468 -14.81 37.85 6.31
C PHE A 468 -15.35 38.34 7.66
N SER A 469 -15.94 39.53 7.71
CA SER A 469 -16.72 40.01 8.86
C SER A 469 -18.22 39.93 8.60
N ASP A 470 -18.64 40.14 7.35
CA ASP A 470 -20.03 40.08 6.92
C ASP A 470 -20.32 38.71 6.26
N THR A 471 -21.56 38.22 6.34
CA THR A 471 -21.95 36.95 5.68
C THR A 471 -21.87 37.03 4.16
N THR A 472 -22.07 38.21 3.59
CA THR A 472 -21.95 38.53 2.16
C THR A 472 -21.55 39.99 2.01
N VAL A 473 -20.83 40.35 0.94
CA VAL A 473 -20.44 41.73 0.63
C VAL A 473 -20.78 42.08 -0.81
N ASP A 474 -21.41 43.23 -0.98
CA ASP A 474 -21.71 43.81 -2.30
C ASP A 474 -20.54 44.64 -2.82
N TYR A 475 -20.20 44.42 -4.09
CA TYR A 475 -19.16 45.11 -4.82
C TYR A 475 -19.75 45.93 -5.96
N GLY A 476 -19.23 47.15 -6.13
CA GLY A 476 -19.70 48.06 -7.16
C GLY A 476 -19.09 47.82 -8.55
N LEU A 477 -19.69 48.47 -9.55
CA LEU A 477 -19.25 48.47 -10.95
C LEU A 477 -17.88 49.16 -11.07
N GLY A 478 -16.95 48.40 -11.63
CA GLY A 478 -15.63 48.84 -11.96
C GLY A 478 -15.49 49.66 -13.23
N ARG A 479 -14.23 50.02 -13.54
CA ARG A 479 -13.86 50.66 -14.82
C ARG A 479 -14.03 49.73 -16.01
N LEU A 480 -13.72 48.44 -15.85
CA LEU A 480 -13.83 47.44 -16.91
C LEU A 480 -15.17 46.70 -16.80
N LYS A 481 -16.20 47.22 -17.48
CA LYS A 481 -17.59 46.70 -17.36
C LYS A 481 -17.91 45.47 -18.22
N ARG A 482 -17.06 45.14 -19.20
CA ARG A 482 -17.34 44.11 -20.22
C ARG A 482 -17.51 42.68 -19.65
N ASN A 483 -16.91 42.39 -18.50
CA ASN A 483 -16.87 41.05 -17.92
C ASN A 483 -18.04 40.77 -16.97
N TYR A 484 -18.65 41.81 -16.39
CA TYR A 484 -19.75 41.67 -15.42
C TYR A 484 -20.95 40.89 -15.97
N PRO A 485 -21.43 41.11 -17.23
CA PRO A 485 -22.55 40.33 -17.79
C PRO A 485 -22.31 38.82 -17.91
N ASN A 486 -21.05 38.38 -17.84
CA ASN A 486 -20.66 36.98 -17.99
C ASN A 486 -20.56 36.25 -16.65
N VAL A 487 -20.67 36.96 -15.53
CA VAL A 487 -20.59 36.35 -14.20
C VAL A 487 -21.88 35.61 -13.87
N ARG A 488 -21.77 34.42 -13.27
CA ARG A 488 -22.89 33.59 -12.85
C ARG A 488 -22.80 33.27 -11.36
N ALA A 489 -23.95 33.01 -10.73
CA ALA A 489 -23.98 32.54 -9.35
C ALA A 489 -23.20 31.21 -9.23
N GLY A 490 -22.37 31.09 -8.19
CA GLY A 490 -21.46 29.97 -7.98
C GLY A 490 -20.03 30.23 -8.46
N ASP A 491 -19.81 31.15 -9.39
CA ASP A 491 -18.48 31.52 -9.89
C ASP A 491 -17.51 31.85 -8.75
N LEU A 492 -16.23 31.54 -8.94
CA LEU A 492 -15.20 31.79 -7.95
C LEU A 492 -14.45 33.07 -8.29
N VAL A 493 -14.08 33.83 -7.25
CA VAL A 493 -13.37 35.10 -7.39
C VAL A 493 -12.06 35.04 -6.60
N ILE A 494 -10.96 35.30 -7.28
CA ILE A 494 -9.66 35.61 -6.68
C ILE A 494 -9.64 37.10 -6.38
N GLY A 495 -9.53 37.43 -5.11
CA GLY A 495 -9.46 38.79 -4.64
C GLY A 495 -8.04 39.30 -4.55
N TYR A 496 -7.69 40.24 -5.43
CA TYR A 496 -6.42 40.95 -5.42
C TYR A 496 -6.59 42.34 -4.79
N GLU A 497 -5.77 42.61 -3.79
CA GLU A 497 -5.71 43.91 -3.14
C GLU A 497 -4.62 44.76 -3.80
N SER A 498 -5.03 45.92 -4.32
CA SER A 498 -4.14 46.88 -4.98
C SER A 498 -3.31 47.68 -3.94
N THR A 499 -2.94 48.93 -4.23
CA THR A 499 -2.04 49.71 -3.36
C THR A 499 -2.64 49.92 -1.96
N PRO A 500 -1.88 49.68 -0.85
CA PRO A 500 -0.43 49.42 -0.81
C PRO A 500 -0.02 47.94 -0.87
N THR A 501 -0.95 46.99 -0.73
CA THR A 501 -0.68 45.56 -0.49
C THR A 501 -0.16 44.81 -1.71
N LYS A 502 -0.73 45.09 -2.90
CA LYS A 502 -0.33 44.54 -4.22
C LYS A 502 -0.17 43.01 -4.27
N ARG A 503 -1.16 42.28 -3.77
CA ARG A 503 -1.16 40.81 -3.78
C ARG A 503 -2.57 40.23 -3.71
N VAL A 504 -2.70 38.94 -4.00
CA VAL A 504 -3.93 38.17 -3.70
C VAL A 504 -4.14 38.06 -2.19
N VAL A 505 -5.36 38.26 -1.71
CA VAL A 505 -5.71 38.27 -0.27
C VAL A 505 -6.96 37.46 0.07
N ALA A 506 -7.77 37.08 -0.92
CA ALA A 506 -9.03 36.40 -0.68
C ALA A 506 -9.43 35.45 -1.81
N LEU A 507 -10.17 34.41 -1.46
CA LEU A 507 -11.03 33.64 -2.36
C LEU A 507 -12.48 33.86 -1.93
N ALA A 508 -13.34 34.12 -2.90
CA ALA A 508 -14.76 34.38 -2.70
C ALA A 508 -15.61 33.61 -3.72
N ARG A 509 -16.91 33.56 -3.50
CA ARG A 509 -17.89 32.99 -4.42
C ARG A 509 -19.00 33.97 -4.72
N VAL A 510 -19.44 34.02 -5.96
CA VAL A 510 -20.56 34.86 -6.39
C VAL A 510 -21.87 34.24 -5.94
N THR A 511 -22.74 35.01 -5.28
CA THR A 511 -24.02 34.51 -4.74
C THR A 511 -25.20 34.72 -5.68
N SER A 512 -25.13 35.68 -6.59
CA SER A 512 -26.21 36.02 -7.54
C SER A 512 -25.66 36.44 -8.90
N GLU A 513 -26.42 36.19 -9.95
CA GLU A 513 -26.06 36.63 -11.30
C GLU A 513 -26.01 38.17 -11.40
N TYR A 514 -25.23 38.68 -12.35
CA TYR A 514 -25.17 40.11 -12.62
C TYR A 514 -26.51 40.63 -13.14
N ASP A 515 -27.13 41.54 -12.39
CA ASP A 515 -28.32 42.26 -12.81
C ASP A 515 -27.91 43.61 -13.46
N PRO A 516 -28.16 43.81 -14.77
CA PRO A 516 -27.84 45.07 -15.44
C PRO A 516 -28.65 46.27 -14.93
N ASP A 517 -29.78 46.03 -14.27
CA ASP A 517 -30.65 47.05 -13.70
C ASP A 517 -30.32 47.35 -12.21
N ALA A 518 -29.40 46.60 -11.61
CA ALA A 518 -28.97 46.83 -10.23
C ALA A 518 -28.24 48.19 -10.08
N PRO A 519 -28.37 48.84 -8.92
CA PRO A 519 -27.60 50.05 -8.61
C PRO A 519 -26.10 49.79 -8.81
N PRO A 520 -25.32 50.75 -9.36
CA PRO A 520 -23.90 50.57 -9.64
C PRO A 520 -23.08 50.13 -8.42
N GLU A 521 -23.51 50.45 -7.21
CA GLU A 521 -22.93 50.03 -5.94
C GLU A 521 -23.17 48.55 -5.57
N LEU A 522 -24.14 47.86 -6.18
CA LEU A 522 -24.56 46.48 -5.90
C LEU A 522 -24.34 45.55 -7.10
N ALA A 523 -23.23 45.73 -7.81
CA ALA A 523 -22.97 45.04 -9.07
C ALA A 523 -22.69 43.54 -8.90
N LEU A 524 -22.03 43.14 -7.80
CA LEU A 524 -21.64 41.76 -7.52
C LEU A 524 -21.73 41.47 -6.03
N THR A 525 -22.53 40.47 -5.63
CA THR A 525 -22.58 40.01 -4.24
C THR A 525 -21.69 38.78 -4.07
N LEU A 526 -20.79 38.83 -3.07
CA LEU A 526 -19.81 37.79 -2.80
C LEU A 526 -19.95 37.21 -1.40
N GLU A 527 -19.76 35.91 -1.27
CA GLU A 527 -19.59 35.21 0.01
C GLU A 527 -18.12 34.76 0.20
N PRO A 528 -17.62 34.69 1.45
CA PRO A 528 -16.26 34.26 1.73
C PRO A 528 -16.04 32.77 1.43
N VAL A 529 -14.97 32.43 0.73
CA VAL A 529 -14.49 31.05 0.57
C VAL A 529 -13.27 30.80 1.46
N ALA A 530 -12.21 31.60 1.31
CA ALA A 530 -11.01 31.47 2.13
C ALA A 530 -10.20 32.78 2.18
N ARG A 531 -9.57 33.06 3.33
CA ARG A 531 -8.55 34.13 3.43
C ARG A 531 -7.23 33.63 2.87
N VAL A 532 -6.55 34.48 2.12
CA VAL A 532 -5.21 34.19 1.58
C VAL A 532 -4.22 35.11 2.28
N ASN A 533 -3.38 34.55 3.15
CA ASN A 533 -2.42 35.33 3.93
C ASN A 533 -1.11 35.58 3.16
N ASP A 534 -0.66 34.60 2.37
CA ASP A 534 0.54 34.68 1.54
C ASP A 534 0.21 34.52 0.06
N GLY A 535 -0.49 35.51 -0.50
CA GLY A 535 -0.94 35.45 -1.88
C GLY A 535 0.07 35.96 -2.90
N ILE A 536 -0.17 35.60 -4.16
CA ILE A 536 0.67 35.94 -5.30
C ILE A 536 0.67 37.46 -5.55
N THR A 537 1.86 38.02 -5.73
CA THR A 537 2.10 39.43 -6.08
C THR A 537 2.01 39.68 -7.58
N TYR A 538 1.89 40.94 -8.00
CA TYR A 538 1.92 41.27 -9.43
C TYR A 538 3.23 40.86 -10.12
N GLU A 539 4.37 41.05 -9.44
CA GLU A 539 5.67 40.67 -9.97
C GLU A 539 5.77 39.15 -10.20
N GLU A 540 5.19 38.36 -9.31
CA GLU A 540 5.11 36.90 -9.45
C GLU A 540 4.14 36.47 -10.55
N LEU A 541 3.00 37.16 -10.72
CA LEU A 541 2.12 36.95 -11.89
C LEU A 541 2.86 37.18 -13.21
N GLN A 542 3.76 38.17 -13.27
CA GLN A 542 4.57 38.43 -14.47
C GLN A 542 5.70 37.43 -14.68
N ALA A 543 6.22 36.85 -13.60
CA ALA A 543 7.32 35.88 -13.67
C ALA A 543 6.83 34.47 -14.05
N ASP A 544 5.57 34.12 -13.74
CA ASP A 544 5.00 32.82 -14.09
C ASP A 544 4.68 32.74 -15.61
N PRO A 545 5.18 31.73 -16.33
CA PRO A 545 5.02 31.63 -17.78
C PRO A 545 3.57 31.57 -18.28
N ILE A 546 2.64 31.08 -17.45
CA ILE A 546 1.22 30.94 -17.79
C ILE A 546 0.50 32.23 -17.39
N LEU A 547 0.70 32.70 -16.16
CA LEU A 547 -0.02 33.86 -15.64
C LEU A 547 0.43 35.18 -16.27
N ALA A 548 1.65 35.26 -16.82
CA ALA A 548 2.15 36.45 -17.52
C ALA A 548 1.30 36.83 -18.76
N LEU A 549 0.61 35.86 -19.36
CA LEU A 549 -0.27 36.06 -20.52
C LEU A 549 -1.70 36.45 -20.15
N SER A 550 -2.06 36.30 -18.88
CA SER A 550 -3.41 36.57 -18.38
C SER A 550 -3.80 38.04 -18.48
N GLU A 551 -5.10 38.31 -18.59
CA GLU A 551 -5.63 39.68 -18.58
C GLU A 551 -5.09 40.54 -17.42
N PRO A 552 -5.13 40.10 -16.14
CA PRO A 552 -4.61 40.93 -15.05
C PRO A 552 -3.12 41.25 -15.20
N ALA A 553 -2.29 40.33 -15.70
CA ALA A 553 -0.88 40.60 -15.94
C ALA A 553 -0.66 41.62 -17.07
N ARG A 554 -1.34 41.44 -18.21
CA ARG A 554 -1.26 42.32 -19.40
C ARG A 554 -1.72 43.74 -19.11
N PHE A 555 -2.77 43.89 -18.31
CA PHE A 555 -3.31 45.19 -17.90
C PHE A 555 -2.66 45.74 -16.62
N ARG A 556 -1.61 45.12 -16.09
CA ARG A 556 -0.90 45.57 -14.87
C ARG A 556 -1.81 45.71 -13.65
N CYS A 557 -2.79 44.82 -13.54
CA CYS A 557 -3.90 44.87 -12.58
C CYS A 557 -4.63 46.23 -12.58
N GLN A 558 -4.58 46.99 -13.68
CA GLN A 558 -5.33 48.25 -13.85
C GLN A 558 -6.70 47.94 -14.45
N GLY A 559 -7.65 47.63 -13.58
CA GLY A 559 -9.01 47.25 -13.94
C GLY A 559 -9.78 46.89 -12.69
N THR A 560 -10.87 46.14 -12.83
CA THR A 560 -11.72 45.79 -11.69
C THR A 560 -12.08 44.32 -11.70
N LEU A 561 -12.49 43.77 -12.85
CA LEU A 561 -12.80 42.35 -12.98
C LEU A 561 -12.21 41.79 -14.28
N PHE A 562 -11.33 40.80 -14.17
CA PHE A 562 -10.69 40.13 -15.30
C PHE A 562 -11.15 38.68 -15.37
N ALA A 563 -11.34 38.16 -16.59
CA ALA A 563 -11.59 36.75 -16.80
C ALA A 563 -10.25 36.00 -16.75
N LEU A 564 -10.20 34.87 -16.03
CA LEU A 564 -9.14 33.90 -16.17
C LEU A 564 -9.65 32.72 -16.99
N THR A 565 -8.80 32.21 -17.86
CA THR A 565 -9.03 30.88 -18.44
C THR A 565 -8.99 29.82 -17.33
N ALA A 566 -9.59 28.65 -17.59
CA ALA A 566 -9.54 27.50 -16.68
C ALA A 566 -8.10 27.18 -16.24
N VAL A 567 -7.18 27.24 -17.20
CA VAL A 567 -5.75 27.00 -17.03
C VAL A 567 -5.08 28.04 -16.13
N GLU A 568 -5.28 29.32 -16.42
CA GLU A 568 -4.71 30.41 -15.59
C GLU A 568 -5.27 30.35 -14.17
N GLY A 569 -6.57 30.06 -14.05
CA GLY A 569 -7.22 29.96 -12.76
C GLY A 569 -6.73 28.79 -11.92
N ASP A 570 -6.59 27.61 -12.52
CA ASP A 570 -6.02 26.43 -11.86
C ASP A 570 -4.57 26.64 -11.47
N ARG A 571 -3.75 27.22 -12.36
CA ARG A 571 -2.35 27.53 -12.06
C ARG A 571 -2.24 28.48 -10.88
N LEU A 572 -3.05 29.53 -10.86
CA LEU A 572 -3.04 30.50 -9.77
C LEU A 572 -3.50 29.89 -8.45
N LEU A 573 -4.55 29.06 -8.46
CA LEU A 573 -5.01 28.37 -7.26
C LEU A 573 -4.02 27.30 -6.77
N SER A 574 -3.32 26.62 -7.68
CA SER A 574 -2.22 25.68 -7.34
C SER A 574 -1.10 26.39 -6.61
N LEU A 575 -0.63 27.53 -7.15
CA LEU A 575 0.42 28.34 -6.50
C LEU A 575 -0.01 28.84 -5.11
N LEU A 576 -1.30 29.16 -4.94
CA LEU A 576 -1.85 29.53 -3.63
C LEU A 576 -1.90 28.34 -2.67
N ALA A 577 -2.28 27.16 -3.14
CA ALA A 577 -2.34 25.94 -2.31
C ALA A 577 -0.95 25.41 -1.92
N GLU A 578 0.06 25.60 -2.77
CA GLU A 578 1.47 25.32 -2.43
C GLU A 578 1.97 26.16 -1.25
N ARG A 579 1.50 27.41 -1.15
CA ARG A 579 1.83 28.33 -0.05
C ARG A 579 0.97 28.12 1.19
N ASP A 580 -0.30 27.80 0.98
CA ASP A 580 -1.28 27.56 2.05
C ASP A 580 -2.04 26.26 1.77
N PRO A 581 -1.61 25.13 2.37
CA PRO A 581 -2.25 23.82 2.18
C PRO A 581 -3.74 23.78 2.57
N SER A 582 -4.24 24.75 3.36
CA SER A 582 -5.67 24.82 3.69
C SER A 582 -6.54 25.17 2.47
N LEU A 583 -5.95 25.72 1.40
CA LEU A 583 -6.63 26.05 0.15
C LEU A 583 -6.74 24.88 -0.82
N THR A 584 -6.17 23.71 -0.49
CA THR A 584 -6.12 22.52 -1.39
C THR A 584 -7.52 22.06 -1.84
N THR A 585 -8.51 22.14 -0.96
CA THR A 585 -9.91 21.79 -1.28
C THR A 585 -10.55 22.77 -2.27
N VAL A 586 -10.09 24.03 -2.27
CA VAL A 586 -10.53 25.09 -3.19
C VAL A 586 -9.69 25.10 -4.47
N ALA A 587 -8.51 24.48 -4.48
CA ALA A 587 -7.54 24.49 -5.57
C ALA A 587 -7.57 23.26 -6.50
N ALA A 588 -8.50 22.32 -6.33
CA ALA A 588 -8.63 21.15 -7.22
C ALA A 588 -8.70 21.57 -8.70
N PRO A 589 -7.99 20.92 -9.64
CA PRO A 589 -7.96 21.36 -11.03
C PRO A 589 -9.34 21.26 -11.70
N SER A 590 -9.64 22.22 -12.57
CA SER A 590 -10.86 22.27 -13.40
C SER A 590 -10.87 21.21 -14.51
N VAL A 591 -9.69 20.69 -14.88
CA VAL A 591 -9.51 19.65 -15.89
C VAL A 591 -8.77 18.45 -15.31
N GLN A 592 -9.35 17.27 -15.52
CA GLN A 592 -8.92 16.00 -14.93
C GLN A 592 -7.70 15.43 -15.66
N GLN A 593 -6.73 14.91 -14.91
CA GLN A 593 -5.61 14.15 -15.49
C GLN A 593 -6.10 12.90 -16.21
N LEU A 594 -7.14 12.25 -15.69
CA LEU A 594 -7.85 11.18 -16.38
C LEU A 594 -9.21 11.69 -16.86
N THR A 595 -9.34 11.87 -18.17
CA THR A 595 -10.60 12.28 -18.79
C THR A 595 -11.18 11.12 -19.60
N ARG A 596 -12.35 10.61 -19.20
CA ARG A 596 -13.03 9.52 -19.91
C ARG A 596 -14.16 10.05 -20.78
N VAL A 597 -14.19 9.60 -22.03
CA VAL A 597 -15.25 9.89 -23.01
C VAL A 597 -15.67 8.60 -23.71
N THR A 598 -16.90 8.55 -24.20
CA THR A 598 -17.40 7.41 -25.00
C THR A 598 -17.88 7.95 -26.33
N PHE A 599 -17.35 7.40 -27.43
CA PHE A 599 -17.80 7.79 -28.76
C PHE A 599 -19.10 7.09 -29.13
N HIS A 600 -19.96 7.83 -29.82
CA HIS A 600 -21.23 7.35 -30.36
C HIS A 600 -21.50 8.02 -31.71
N PRO A 601 -22.46 7.55 -32.52
CA PRO A 601 -22.66 8.05 -33.88
C PRO A 601 -22.93 9.57 -33.95
N SER A 602 -23.58 10.14 -32.93
CA SER A 602 -23.86 11.57 -32.83
C SER A 602 -22.74 12.41 -32.19
N TYR A 603 -21.59 11.83 -31.86
CA TYR A 603 -20.47 12.56 -31.25
C TYR A 603 -19.71 13.34 -32.34
N THR A 604 -19.48 14.63 -32.13
CA THR A 604 -19.04 15.56 -33.18
C THR A 604 -17.76 16.32 -32.84
N TYR A 605 -17.23 17.04 -33.83
CA TYR A 605 -16.10 17.96 -33.64
C TYR A 605 -16.45 19.02 -32.59
N GLU A 606 -17.69 19.49 -32.59
CA GLU A 606 -18.21 20.52 -31.69
C GLU A 606 -18.25 20.08 -30.22
N ASP A 607 -18.27 18.77 -29.95
CA ASP A 607 -18.19 18.20 -28.60
C ASP A 607 -16.73 18.00 -28.16
N PHE A 608 -15.85 17.69 -29.11
CA PHE A 608 -14.48 17.26 -28.85
C PHE A 608 -13.48 18.42 -28.86
N VAL A 609 -13.58 19.33 -29.83
CA VAL A 609 -12.60 20.40 -30.05
C VAL A 609 -13.18 21.78 -29.71
N GLU A 610 -14.14 22.28 -30.48
CA GLU A 610 -14.85 23.54 -30.20
C GLU A 610 -16.13 23.65 -31.02
N GLY A 611 -17.17 24.25 -30.44
CA GLY A 611 -18.50 24.32 -31.05
C GLY A 611 -19.36 25.47 -30.53
N PHE A 612 -20.17 26.06 -31.39
CA PHE A 612 -21.18 27.03 -30.97
C PHE A 612 -22.32 26.33 -30.21
N ARG A 613 -22.59 26.80 -28.99
CA ARG A 613 -23.68 26.34 -28.13
C ARG A 613 -24.62 27.50 -27.79
N PRO A 614 -25.94 27.26 -27.78
CA PRO A 614 -26.89 28.26 -27.32
C PRO A 614 -26.71 28.50 -25.82
N ALA A 615 -26.46 29.74 -25.43
CA ALA A 615 -26.45 30.21 -24.06
C ALA A 615 -27.59 31.21 -23.85
N GLN A 616 -28.23 31.15 -22.68
CA GLN A 616 -29.28 32.09 -22.34
C GLN A 616 -28.66 33.41 -21.87
N THR A 617 -29.00 34.49 -22.55
CA THR A 617 -28.66 35.85 -22.10
C THR A 617 -29.58 36.24 -20.93
N GLY A 618 -29.14 37.17 -20.08
CA GLY A 618 -29.93 37.64 -18.92
C GLY A 618 -31.33 38.15 -19.25
N ASN A 619 -31.59 38.46 -20.54
CA ASN A 619 -32.88 38.96 -21.02
C ASN A 619 -33.79 37.85 -21.58
N GLY A 620 -33.40 36.58 -21.44
CA GLY A 620 -34.16 35.43 -21.95
C GLY A 620 -33.96 35.11 -23.44
N ALA A 621 -33.15 35.88 -24.17
CA ALA A 621 -32.79 35.58 -25.57
C ALA A 621 -31.67 34.53 -25.65
N LEU A 622 -31.69 33.69 -26.69
CA LEU A 622 -30.63 32.71 -26.95
C LEU A 622 -29.54 33.34 -27.82
N GLU A 623 -28.29 33.29 -27.35
CA GLU A 623 -27.10 33.68 -28.11
C GLU A 623 -26.22 32.46 -28.37
N LEU A 624 -25.61 32.38 -29.55
CA LEU A 624 -24.65 31.32 -29.86
C LEU A 624 -23.28 31.71 -29.31
N THR A 625 -22.84 31.01 -28.28
CA THR A 625 -21.52 31.18 -27.66
C THR A 625 -20.59 30.07 -28.09
N LEU A 626 -19.38 30.41 -28.52
CA LEU A 626 -18.37 29.40 -28.83
C LEU A 626 -17.88 28.76 -27.52
N THR A 627 -17.94 27.43 -27.45
CA THR A 627 -17.56 26.66 -26.26
C THR A 627 -16.49 25.66 -26.64
N ASP A 628 -15.48 25.52 -25.78
CA ASP A 628 -14.40 24.56 -25.98
C ASP A 628 -14.85 23.14 -25.66
N GLY A 629 -14.50 22.23 -26.56
CA GLY A 629 -14.76 20.80 -26.43
C GLY A 629 -13.82 20.14 -25.42
N ILE A 630 -14.11 18.88 -25.09
CA ILE A 630 -13.41 18.16 -24.04
C ILE A 630 -11.89 18.01 -24.30
N PHE A 631 -11.49 17.70 -25.53
CA PHE A 631 -10.09 17.47 -25.89
C PHE A 631 -9.29 18.76 -25.92
N LYS A 632 -9.89 19.86 -26.40
CA LYS A 632 -9.26 21.19 -26.37
C LYS A 632 -8.94 21.60 -24.94
N ARG A 633 -9.90 21.47 -24.02
CA ARG A 633 -9.70 21.78 -22.59
C ARG A 633 -8.59 20.93 -21.94
N VAL A 634 -8.53 19.63 -22.26
CA VAL A 634 -7.43 18.74 -21.78
C VAL A 634 -6.08 19.18 -22.32
N CYS A 635 -5.99 19.51 -23.61
CA CYS A 635 -4.75 19.98 -24.22
C CYS A 635 -4.29 21.31 -23.61
N GLU A 636 -5.20 22.26 -23.38
CA GLU A 636 -4.85 23.54 -22.77
C GLU A 636 -4.36 23.35 -21.32
N ALA A 637 -5.00 22.48 -20.54
CA ALA A 637 -4.55 22.13 -19.19
C ALA A 637 -3.16 21.47 -19.20
N ALA A 638 -2.97 20.48 -20.07
CA ALA A 638 -1.69 19.78 -20.19
C ALA A 638 -0.55 20.67 -20.71
N ALA A 639 -0.85 21.64 -21.58
CA ALA A 639 0.14 22.61 -22.07
C ALA A 639 0.70 23.49 -20.94
N ALA A 640 -0.10 23.73 -19.91
CA ALA A 640 0.27 24.51 -18.74
C ALA A 640 0.94 23.66 -17.65
N ASP A 641 0.49 22.42 -17.44
CA ASP A 641 1.10 21.50 -16.48
C ASP A 641 1.99 20.48 -17.20
N LYS A 642 3.14 20.96 -17.72
CA LYS A 642 4.05 20.17 -18.56
C LYS A 642 4.72 19.01 -17.83
N ASP A 643 4.79 19.07 -16.50
CA ASP A 643 5.46 18.08 -15.66
C ASP A 643 4.58 16.86 -15.40
N ARG A 644 3.27 16.94 -15.68
CA ARG A 644 2.31 15.87 -15.44
C ARG A 644 1.76 15.29 -16.73
N ARG A 645 1.45 13.99 -16.69
CA ARG A 645 0.77 13.27 -17.78
C ARG A 645 -0.73 13.52 -17.70
N TYR A 646 -1.37 13.62 -18.86
CA TYR A 646 -2.82 13.64 -19.02
C TYR A 646 -3.22 12.48 -19.92
N VAL A 647 -4.29 11.77 -19.57
CA VAL A 647 -4.83 10.64 -20.33
C VAL A 647 -6.27 10.93 -20.72
N VAL A 648 -6.56 10.85 -22.01
CA VAL A 648 -7.93 10.82 -22.53
C VAL A 648 -8.28 9.39 -22.92
N LEU A 649 -9.15 8.77 -22.12
CA LEU A 649 -9.65 7.42 -22.35
C LEU A 649 -10.93 7.49 -23.20
N ILE A 650 -10.84 7.06 -24.45
CA ILE A 650 -11.93 7.06 -25.44
C ILE A 650 -12.51 5.65 -25.57
N ASP A 651 -13.61 5.41 -24.88
CA ASP A 651 -14.33 4.14 -24.96
C ASP A 651 -15.12 4.06 -26.28
N GLU A 652 -15.19 2.87 -26.88
CA GLU A 652 -15.92 2.61 -28.13
C GLU A 652 -15.50 3.55 -29.28
N ILE A 653 -14.19 3.76 -29.45
CA ILE A 653 -13.62 4.76 -30.38
C ILE A 653 -14.11 4.63 -31.82
N ASN A 654 -14.45 3.41 -32.23
CA ASN A 654 -14.91 3.09 -33.58
C ASN A 654 -16.41 3.38 -33.81
N ARG A 655 -17.20 3.63 -32.76
CA ARG A 655 -18.62 4.04 -32.90
C ARG A 655 -18.78 5.49 -33.32
N GLY A 656 -17.71 6.29 -33.25
CA GLY A 656 -17.65 7.65 -33.77
C GLY A 656 -16.98 7.75 -35.14
N ASN A 657 -17.30 8.79 -35.90
CA ASN A 657 -16.57 9.13 -37.12
C ASN A 657 -15.26 9.85 -36.75
N ILE A 658 -14.20 9.08 -36.46
CA ILE A 658 -12.92 9.58 -35.94
C ILE A 658 -12.34 10.74 -36.79
N PRO A 659 -12.26 10.66 -38.14
CA PRO A 659 -11.75 11.77 -38.94
C PRO A 659 -12.57 13.05 -38.77
N LYS A 660 -13.90 12.93 -38.67
CA LYS A 660 -14.79 14.08 -38.47
C LYS A 660 -14.67 14.66 -37.06
N ILE A 661 -14.54 13.81 -36.04
CA ILE A 661 -14.44 14.23 -34.64
C ILE A 661 -13.10 14.95 -34.37
N PHE A 662 -11.98 14.41 -34.87
CA PHE A 662 -10.67 15.02 -34.67
C PHE A 662 -10.40 16.20 -35.62
N GLY A 663 -11.07 16.27 -36.77
CA GLY A 663 -10.85 17.33 -37.76
C GLY A 663 -9.38 17.42 -38.17
N GLU A 664 -8.80 18.62 -38.10
CA GLU A 664 -7.39 18.90 -38.38
C GLU A 664 -6.44 18.32 -37.33
N LEU A 665 -6.91 18.07 -36.10
CA LEU A 665 -6.08 17.59 -35.00
C LEU A 665 -5.62 16.13 -35.19
N ILE A 666 -6.26 15.40 -36.11
CA ILE A 666 -5.87 14.03 -36.44
C ILE A 666 -4.41 13.92 -36.91
N THR A 667 -3.83 15.01 -37.41
CA THR A 667 -2.41 15.05 -37.76
C THR A 667 -1.54 15.43 -36.56
N LEU A 668 -2.06 16.29 -35.66
CA LEU A 668 -1.32 16.77 -34.49
C LEU A 668 -1.19 15.76 -33.36
N ILE A 669 -2.01 14.71 -33.35
CA ILE A 669 -1.84 13.61 -32.39
C ILE A 669 -0.56 12.80 -32.64
N GLU A 670 -0.01 12.80 -33.86
CA GLU A 670 1.22 12.09 -34.20
C GLU A 670 2.41 12.62 -33.36
N SER A 671 3.24 11.72 -32.80
CA SER A 671 4.25 12.08 -31.80
C SER A 671 5.27 13.12 -32.28
N ASP A 672 5.64 13.11 -33.55
CA ASP A 672 6.54 14.10 -34.17
C ASP A 672 5.86 15.42 -34.56
N LYS A 673 4.52 15.49 -34.46
CA LYS A 673 3.70 16.67 -34.78
C LYS A 673 3.13 17.36 -33.56
N ARG A 674 3.22 16.76 -32.38
CA ARG A 674 2.84 17.39 -31.12
C ARG A 674 3.67 18.66 -30.88
N GLY A 675 3.01 19.71 -30.44
CA GLY A 675 3.56 21.06 -30.33
C GLY A 675 3.55 21.89 -31.62
N LEU A 676 3.24 21.30 -32.79
CA LEU A 676 2.95 22.10 -33.98
C LEU A 676 1.58 22.79 -33.84
N THR A 677 1.51 24.06 -34.23
CA THR A 677 0.29 24.85 -34.16
C THR A 677 -0.50 24.76 -35.47
N VAL A 678 -1.82 24.64 -35.33
CA VAL A 678 -2.80 24.84 -36.41
C VAL A 678 -3.77 25.93 -36.00
N ARG A 679 -4.43 26.55 -36.97
CA ARG A 679 -5.46 27.54 -36.71
C ARG A 679 -6.83 26.87 -36.74
N LEU A 680 -7.54 26.88 -35.60
CA LEU A 680 -8.86 26.28 -35.50
C LEU A 680 -9.90 27.08 -36.32
N PRO A 681 -10.82 26.42 -37.03
CA PRO A 681 -11.69 27.06 -38.01
C PRO A 681 -12.81 27.90 -37.38
N GLN A 682 -13.29 27.56 -36.17
CA GLN A 682 -14.42 28.28 -35.57
C GLN A 682 -13.96 29.49 -34.75
N SER A 683 -12.98 29.31 -33.87
CA SER A 683 -12.40 30.38 -33.05
C SER A 683 -11.38 31.24 -33.81
N GLY A 684 -10.70 30.67 -34.80
CA GLY A 684 -9.55 31.30 -35.45
C GLY A 684 -8.29 31.36 -34.58
N GLN A 685 -8.28 30.68 -33.43
CA GLN A 685 -7.14 30.64 -32.50
C GLN A 685 -6.08 29.62 -32.96
N GLU A 686 -4.83 29.86 -32.58
CA GLU A 686 -3.77 28.86 -32.73
C GLU A 686 -3.91 27.80 -31.64
N PHE A 687 -3.77 26.53 -32.01
CA PHE A 687 -3.90 25.38 -31.12
C PHE A 687 -2.86 24.31 -31.46
N ALA A 688 -2.34 23.64 -30.44
CA ALA A 688 -1.39 22.55 -30.57
C ALA A 688 -1.74 21.43 -29.58
N VAL A 689 -1.45 20.17 -29.95
CA VAL A 689 -1.56 19.02 -29.04
C VAL A 689 -0.25 18.90 -28.25
N PRO A 690 -0.26 18.96 -26.91
CA PRO A 690 0.95 18.82 -26.08
C PRO A 690 1.54 17.40 -26.10
N SER A 691 2.84 17.30 -25.81
CA SER A 691 3.54 16.01 -25.75
C SER A 691 3.07 15.12 -24.60
N ASN A 692 2.63 15.72 -23.48
CA ASN A 692 2.18 15.04 -22.25
C ASN A 692 0.69 14.62 -22.26
N VAL A 693 -0.02 14.72 -23.38
CA VAL A 693 -1.41 14.25 -23.54
C VAL A 693 -1.46 12.88 -24.23
N HIS A 694 -1.83 11.83 -23.53
CA HIS A 694 -1.92 10.48 -24.07
C HIS A 694 -3.36 10.11 -24.41
N LEU A 695 -3.57 9.42 -25.53
CA LEU A 695 -4.88 8.91 -25.93
C LEU A 695 -4.92 7.40 -25.81
N ILE A 696 -5.89 6.88 -25.08
CA ILE A 696 -6.13 5.43 -24.99
C ILE A 696 -7.54 5.16 -25.49
N GLY A 697 -7.68 4.41 -26.58
CA GLY A 697 -8.95 4.01 -27.15
C GLY A 697 -9.30 2.58 -26.81
N THR A 698 -10.58 2.26 -26.68
CA THR A 698 -11.08 0.86 -26.67
C THR A 698 -11.93 0.59 -27.92
N MET A 699 -11.86 -0.63 -28.45
CA MET A 699 -12.58 -0.99 -29.66
C MET A 699 -13.09 -2.44 -29.62
N ASN A 700 -14.41 -2.63 -29.76
CA ASN A 700 -14.98 -3.95 -30.06
C ASN A 700 -14.82 -4.27 -31.56
N THR A 701 -14.35 -5.47 -31.89
CA THR A 701 -14.20 -5.91 -33.29
C THR A 701 -15.42 -6.64 -33.86
N ALA A 702 -16.32 -7.11 -33.00
CA ALA A 702 -17.48 -7.89 -33.42
C ALA A 702 -18.66 -7.05 -33.95
N ASP A 703 -18.79 -5.76 -33.59
CA ASP A 703 -20.00 -5.02 -33.97
C ASP A 703 -20.03 -4.77 -35.49
N ARG A 704 -21.17 -5.11 -36.10
CA ARG A 704 -21.36 -4.97 -37.55
C ARG A 704 -21.82 -3.56 -37.97
N SER A 705 -22.17 -2.71 -37.01
CA SER A 705 -22.76 -1.37 -37.20
C SER A 705 -21.75 -0.22 -37.25
N ILE A 706 -20.47 -0.52 -37.48
CA ILE A 706 -19.34 0.38 -37.20
C ILE A 706 -18.76 1.02 -38.47
N HIS A 707 -18.27 2.27 -38.37
CA HIS A 707 -17.32 2.83 -39.32
C HIS A 707 -15.97 2.06 -39.27
N LEU A 708 -15.59 1.41 -40.37
CA LEU A 708 -14.25 0.84 -40.50
C LEU A 708 -13.18 1.92 -40.27
N LEU A 709 -12.29 1.67 -39.32
CA LEU A 709 -11.08 2.47 -39.13
C LEU A 709 -10.24 2.40 -40.41
N ASP A 710 -10.25 3.49 -41.17
CA ASP A 710 -9.47 3.60 -42.42
C ASP A 710 -7.97 3.41 -42.14
N THR A 711 -7.26 2.91 -43.14
CA THR A 711 -5.81 2.66 -43.15
C THR A 711 -5.02 3.90 -42.68
N ALA A 712 -5.50 5.09 -43.03
CA ALA A 712 -4.90 6.36 -42.63
C ALA A 712 -5.02 6.67 -41.12
N LEU A 713 -6.03 6.14 -40.42
CA LEU A 713 -6.14 6.21 -38.97
C LEU A 713 -5.34 5.09 -38.31
N ARG A 714 -5.34 3.90 -38.90
CA ARG A 714 -4.55 2.77 -38.39
C ARG A 714 -3.06 3.08 -38.30
N ARG A 715 -2.52 3.89 -39.20
CA ARG A 715 -1.10 4.34 -39.13
C ARG A 715 -0.80 5.35 -38.03
N ARG A 716 -1.83 5.99 -37.44
CA ARG A 716 -1.69 7.06 -36.43
C ARG A 716 -1.79 6.55 -35.00
N PHE A 717 -2.51 5.45 -34.79
CA PHE A 717 -2.60 4.78 -33.49
C PHE A 717 -1.70 3.55 -33.44
N SER A 718 -1.17 3.24 -32.26
CA SER A 718 -0.72 1.88 -31.96
C SER A 718 -1.95 1.00 -31.68
N PHE A 719 -1.89 -0.29 -32.00
CA PHE A 719 -2.99 -1.22 -31.77
C PHE A 719 -2.49 -2.39 -30.93
N ILE A 720 -3.19 -2.65 -29.83
CA ILE A 720 -2.91 -3.76 -28.91
C ILE A 720 -4.16 -4.64 -28.89
N GLU A 721 -3.98 -5.89 -29.29
CA GLU A 721 -5.06 -6.85 -29.38
C GLU A 721 -5.24 -7.60 -28.07
N LEU A 722 -6.48 -7.68 -27.59
CA LEU A 722 -6.89 -8.50 -26.47
C LEU A 722 -7.82 -9.61 -26.96
N LEU A 723 -7.27 -10.83 -26.98
CA LEU A 723 -8.02 -12.05 -27.25
C LEU A 723 -8.57 -12.63 -25.94
N PRO A 724 -9.55 -13.55 -26.02
CA PRO A 724 -9.93 -14.35 -24.88
C PRO A 724 -8.72 -15.09 -24.32
N ASP A 725 -8.61 -15.05 -23.00
CA ASP A 725 -7.56 -15.65 -22.20
C ASP A 725 -8.24 -16.57 -21.16
N SER A 726 -8.21 -17.87 -21.40
CA SER A 726 -8.80 -18.90 -20.53
C SER A 726 -7.96 -19.17 -19.29
N ASP A 727 -6.67 -18.81 -19.27
CA ASP A 727 -5.77 -19.02 -18.13
C ASP A 727 -6.26 -18.25 -16.89
N LEU A 728 -6.96 -17.13 -17.10
CA LEU A 728 -7.61 -16.37 -16.02
C LEU A 728 -8.79 -17.11 -15.34
N LEU A 729 -9.22 -18.24 -15.91
CA LEU A 729 -10.26 -19.12 -15.37
C LEU A 729 -9.70 -20.47 -14.94
N GLU A 730 -8.37 -20.65 -14.93
CA GLU A 730 -7.72 -21.94 -14.61
C GLU A 730 -8.15 -22.45 -13.23
N GLY A 731 -8.64 -23.68 -13.19
CA GLY A 731 -9.13 -24.33 -11.97
C GLY A 731 -10.48 -23.83 -11.46
N ALA A 732 -11.12 -22.86 -12.13
CA ALA A 732 -12.46 -22.41 -11.78
C ALA A 732 -13.54 -23.34 -12.36
N THR A 733 -14.52 -23.70 -11.53
CA THR A 733 -15.60 -24.63 -11.90
C THR A 733 -16.97 -24.07 -11.57
N ALA A 734 -17.95 -24.34 -12.42
CA ALA A 734 -19.37 -24.14 -12.13
C ALA A 734 -20.07 -25.51 -12.11
N GLY A 735 -20.28 -26.06 -10.92
CA GLY A 735 -20.69 -27.46 -10.77
C GLY A 735 -19.63 -28.40 -11.35
N VAL A 736 -20.01 -29.24 -12.30
CA VAL A 736 -19.08 -30.16 -13.01
C VAL A 736 -18.35 -29.52 -14.20
N LEU A 737 -18.69 -28.29 -14.58
CA LEU A 737 -18.12 -27.60 -15.74
C LEU A 737 -16.83 -26.86 -15.39
N ALA A 738 -15.71 -27.24 -16.01
CA ALA A 738 -14.45 -26.50 -15.94
C ALA A 738 -14.48 -25.30 -16.90
N LEU A 739 -14.37 -24.07 -16.38
CA LEU A 739 -14.67 -22.85 -17.13
C LEU A 739 -13.60 -22.48 -18.16
N ASP A 740 -12.33 -22.71 -17.84
CA ASP A 740 -11.19 -22.59 -18.74
C ASP A 740 -11.35 -23.48 -19.99
N VAL A 741 -11.57 -24.78 -19.76
CA VAL A 741 -11.75 -25.78 -20.83
C VAL A 741 -13.02 -25.50 -21.64
N PHE A 742 -14.11 -25.11 -20.97
CA PHE A 742 -15.36 -24.71 -21.63
C PHE A 742 -15.14 -23.53 -22.59
N LEU A 743 -14.48 -22.47 -22.11
CA LEU A 743 -14.25 -21.28 -22.90
C LEU A 743 -13.40 -21.57 -24.13
N ASP A 744 -12.35 -22.38 -23.98
CA ASP A 744 -11.49 -22.78 -25.10
C ASP A 744 -12.21 -23.63 -26.12
N ALA A 745 -12.99 -24.62 -25.68
CA ALA A 745 -13.76 -25.49 -26.56
C ALA A 745 -14.84 -24.70 -27.32
N LEU A 746 -15.57 -23.82 -26.63
CA LEU A 746 -16.56 -22.92 -27.23
C LEU A 746 -15.90 -22.02 -28.28
N ASN A 747 -14.80 -21.36 -27.91
CA ASN A 747 -14.10 -20.46 -28.82
C ASN A 747 -13.44 -21.18 -29.99
N ALA A 748 -13.01 -22.43 -29.85
CA ALA A 748 -12.52 -23.24 -30.96
C ALA A 748 -13.61 -23.45 -32.02
N LYS A 749 -14.82 -23.82 -31.59
CA LYS A 749 -15.98 -23.95 -32.49
C LYS A 749 -16.38 -22.62 -33.13
N ILE A 750 -16.41 -21.53 -32.36
CA ILE A 750 -16.73 -20.19 -32.89
C ILE A 750 -15.71 -19.77 -33.95
N ARG A 751 -14.40 -19.98 -33.73
CA ARG A 751 -13.35 -19.65 -34.70
C ARG A 751 -13.51 -20.43 -36.01
N GLU A 752 -13.95 -21.69 -35.93
CA GLU A 752 -14.12 -22.56 -37.09
C GLU A 752 -15.23 -22.07 -38.04
N ARG A 753 -16.39 -21.69 -37.50
CA ARG A 753 -17.59 -21.40 -38.32
C ARG A 753 -18.03 -19.94 -38.36
N VAL A 754 -17.79 -19.19 -37.30
CA VAL A 754 -18.32 -17.82 -37.13
C VAL A 754 -17.23 -16.78 -37.40
N GLY A 755 -16.02 -17.05 -36.92
CA GLY A 755 -14.84 -16.22 -37.12
C GLY A 755 -14.20 -15.73 -35.81
N ARG A 756 -12.89 -15.46 -35.89
CA ARG A 756 -12.03 -15.07 -34.77
C ARG A 756 -12.53 -13.85 -33.99
N GLU A 757 -13.03 -12.83 -34.68
CA GLU A 757 -13.48 -11.58 -34.05
C GLU A 757 -14.76 -11.73 -33.21
N LYS A 758 -15.43 -12.88 -33.29
CA LYS A 758 -16.66 -13.19 -32.55
C LYS A 758 -16.44 -14.16 -31.38
N GLN A 759 -15.20 -14.40 -30.98
CA GLN A 759 -14.95 -15.21 -29.79
C GLN A 759 -15.54 -14.53 -28.54
N VAL A 760 -15.90 -15.35 -27.55
CA VAL A 760 -16.38 -14.91 -26.23
C VAL A 760 -15.17 -14.72 -25.33
N GLY A 761 -15.06 -13.58 -24.66
CA GLY A 761 -13.98 -13.31 -23.71
C GLY A 761 -14.27 -13.73 -22.27
N HIS A 762 -13.20 -13.99 -21.51
CA HIS A 762 -13.23 -14.46 -20.11
C HIS A 762 -13.95 -13.54 -19.14
N ALA A 763 -14.01 -12.22 -19.40
CA ALA A 763 -14.55 -11.25 -18.46
C ALA A 763 -16.06 -11.45 -18.20
N MET A 764 -16.75 -12.16 -19.10
CA MET A 764 -18.14 -12.61 -18.90
C MET A 764 -18.27 -13.55 -17.69
N PHE A 765 -17.23 -14.31 -17.37
CA PHE A 765 -17.19 -15.28 -16.28
C PHE A 765 -16.43 -14.77 -15.04
N LEU A 766 -16.05 -13.49 -15.02
CA LEU A 766 -15.41 -12.83 -13.89
C LEU A 766 -16.37 -11.86 -13.20
N ARG A 767 -16.40 -11.87 -11.87
CA ARG A 767 -17.06 -10.86 -11.04
C ARG A 767 -16.01 -10.19 -10.14
N LYS A 768 -15.79 -8.90 -10.34
CA LYS A 768 -14.70 -8.13 -9.67
C LYS A 768 -13.32 -8.81 -9.80
N GLY A 769 -13.02 -9.33 -11.00
CA GLY A 769 -11.76 -10.01 -11.28
C GLY A 769 -11.65 -11.44 -10.74
N ILE A 770 -12.69 -11.97 -10.08
CA ILE A 770 -12.70 -13.34 -9.54
C ILE A 770 -13.60 -14.21 -10.42
N PRO A 771 -13.16 -15.41 -10.84
CA PRO A 771 -14.01 -16.38 -11.53
C PRO A 771 -15.27 -16.72 -10.73
N ILE A 772 -16.38 -16.93 -11.43
CA ILE A 772 -17.57 -17.53 -10.82
C ILE A 772 -17.27 -18.97 -10.36
N ASP A 773 -18.00 -19.42 -9.34
CA ASP A 773 -17.72 -20.67 -8.61
C ASP A 773 -18.96 -21.58 -8.44
N SER A 774 -20.08 -21.24 -9.09
CA SER A 774 -21.37 -21.93 -8.91
C SER A 774 -22.13 -22.12 -10.22
N ALA A 775 -22.85 -23.23 -10.30
CA ALA A 775 -23.72 -23.55 -11.43
C ALA A 775 -24.82 -22.49 -11.60
N GLU A 776 -25.36 -21.95 -10.51
CA GLU A 776 -26.38 -20.90 -10.53
C GLU A 776 -25.86 -19.61 -11.18
N ALA A 777 -24.64 -19.19 -10.83
CA ALA A 777 -24.01 -18.02 -11.42
C ALA A 777 -23.77 -18.23 -12.92
N PHE A 778 -23.28 -19.40 -13.31
CA PHE A 778 -23.09 -19.75 -14.71
C PHE A 778 -24.42 -19.78 -15.48
N ALA A 779 -25.46 -20.40 -14.93
CA ALA A 779 -26.78 -20.47 -15.57
C ALA A 779 -27.42 -19.09 -15.75
N ALA A 780 -27.15 -18.12 -14.86
CA ALA A 780 -27.57 -16.73 -15.05
C ALA A 780 -26.81 -16.08 -16.21
N ILE A 781 -25.47 -16.21 -16.24
CA ILE A 781 -24.64 -15.70 -17.35
C ILE A 781 -25.05 -16.33 -18.68
N PHE A 782 -25.28 -17.64 -18.71
CA PHE A 782 -25.72 -18.36 -19.89
C PHE A 782 -27.02 -17.77 -20.44
N ARG A 783 -28.05 -17.64 -19.59
CA ARG A 783 -29.39 -17.20 -19.99
C ARG A 783 -29.44 -15.74 -20.42
N PHE A 784 -28.73 -14.85 -19.72
CA PHE A 784 -28.90 -13.40 -19.89
C PHE A 784 -27.79 -12.73 -20.70
N GLU A 785 -26.63 -13.37 -20.86
CA GLU A 785 -25.47 -12.75 -21.51
C GLU A 785 -24.95 -13.61 -22.67
N LEU A 786 -24.63 -14.89 -22.44
CA LEU A 786 -23.97 -15.74 -23.43
C LEU A 786 -24.92 -16.19 -24.56
N LEU A 787 -26.07 -16.77 -24.21
CA LEU A 787 -27.00 -17.29 -25.21
C LEU A 787 -27.53 -16.18 -26.14
N PRO A 788 -27.96 -15.00 -25.65
CA PRO A 788 -28.36 -13.90 -26.53
C PRO A 788 -27.25 -13.44 -27.48
N LEU A 789 -26.00 -13.39 -27.00
CA LEU A 789 -24.84 -13.06 -27.83
C LEU A 789 -24.63 -14.08 -28.95
N LEU A 790 -24.71 -15.37 -28.62
CA LEU A 790 -24.55 -16.46 -29.61
C LEU A 790 -25.70 -16.48 -30.61
N GLN A 791 -26.93 -16.19 -30.18
CA GLN A 791 -28.09 -16.02 -31.06
C GLN A 791 -27.85 -14.90 -32.07
N GLU A 792 -27.32 -13.75 -31.64
CA GLU A 792 -26.95 -12.66 -32.57
C GLU A 792 -25.85 -13.09 -33.56
N TYR A 793 -24.84 -13.82 -33.07
CA TYR A 793 -23.72 -14.25 -33.90
C TYR A 793 -24.10 -15.23 -35.00
N LEU A 794 -25.07 -16.09 -34.71
CA LEU A 794 -25.59 -17.14 -35.59
C LEU A 794 -26.91 -16.73 -36.27
N TYR A 795 -27.35 -15.48 -36.14
CA TYR A 795 -28.58 -14.95 -36.73
C TYR A 795 -29.83 -15.78 -36.39
N GLU A 796 -29.93 -16.22 -35.14
CA GLU A 796 -31.02 -17.06 -34.63
C GLU A 796 -31.15 -18.44 -35.33
N ASP A 797 -30.09 -18.94 -35.98
CA ASP A 797 -30.09 -20.29 -36.55
C ASP A 797 -29.94 -21.36 -35.44
N TYR A 798 -31.06 -21.98 -35.08
CA TYR A 798 -31.13 -22.98 -34.01
C TYR A 798 -30.36 -24.27 -34.32
N LYS A 799 -30.09 -24.59 -35.60
CA LYS A 799 -29.27 -25.76 -35.96
C LYS A 799 -27.79 -25.49 -35.70
N GLU A 800 -27.33 -24.29 -36.03
CA GLU A 800 -25.96 -23.88 -35.70
C GLU A 800 -25.78 -23.68 -34.18
N LEU A 801 -26.81 -23.21 -33.47
CA LEU A 801 -26.81 -23.13 -32.01
C LEU A 801 -26.74 -24.52 -31.35
N GLU A 802 -27.53 -25.50 -31.82
CA GLU A 802 -27.45 -26.89 -31.34
C GLU A 802 -26.09 -27.52 -31.65
N TRP A 803 -25.52 -27.29 -32.84
CA TRP A 803 -24.16 -27.73 -33.13
C TRP A 803 -23.13 -27.14 -32.14
N LEU A 804 -23.29 -25.87 -31.78
CA LEU A 804 -22.40 -25.19 -30.86
C LEU A 804 -22.57 -25.67 -29.41
N LEU A 805 -23.81 -25.73 -28.92
CA LEU A 805 -24.15 -25.88 -27.50
C LEU A 805 -24.71 -27.27 -27.11
N GLY A 806 -25.07 -28.12 -28.06
CA GLY A 806 -25.53 -29.49 -27.80
C GLY A 806 -26.99 -29.55 -27.36
N GLY A 807 -27.32 -30.53 -26.52
CA GLY A 807 -28.70 -30.84 -26.10
C GLY A 807 -29.41 -29.74 -25.29
N VAL A 808 -28.71 -28.66 -24.96
CA VAL A 808 -29.32 -27.46 -24.35
C VAL A 808 -30.17 -26.66 -25.35
N ILE A 809 -30.03 -26.92 -26.64
CA ILE A 809 -30.85 -26.34 -27.72
C ILE A 809 -31.68 -27.44 -28.36
N ASP A 810 -32.97 -27.18 -28.56
CA ASP A 810 -33.84 -28.02 -29.38
C ASP A 810 -34.01 -27.33 -30.74
N ALA A 811 -33.28 -27.82 -31.74
CA ALA A 811 -33.31 -27.26 -33.08
C ALA A 811 -34.61 -27.57 -33.85
N GLU A 812 -35.34 -28.62 -33.48
CA GLU A 812 -36.62 -28.95 -34.12
C GLU A 812 -37.73 -28.01 -33.67
N SER A 813 -37.74 -27.64 -32.39
CA SER A 813 -38.73 -26.73 -31.83
C SER A 813 -38.31 -25.25 -31.76
N GLU A 814 -37.09 -24.95 -32.22
CA GLU A 814 -36.47 -23.61 -32.22
C GLU A 814 -36.49 -22.95 -30.82
N ARG A 815 -36.13 -23.72 -29.79
CA ARG A 815 -36.19 -23.29 -28.39
C ARG A 815 -34.99 -23.77 -27.59
N VAL A 816 -34.79 -23.13 -26.44
CA VAL A 816 -33.90 -23.65 -25.40
C VAL A 816 -34.56 -24.87 -24.76
N SER A 817 -33.81 -25.95 -24.62
CA SER A 817 -34.26 -27.20 -24.00
C SER A 817 -34.53 -27.02 -22.51
N GLN A 818 -35.44 -27.82 -21.95
CA GLN A 818 -35.72 -27.85 -20.51
C GLN A 818 -34.49 -28.24 -19.67
N LEU A 819 -33.48 -28.86 -20.30
CA LEU A 819 -32.19 -29.13 -19.66
C LEU A 819 -31.47 -27.87 -19.17
N ALA A 820 -31.77 -26.70 -19.75
CA ALA A 820 -31.19 -25.42 -19.34
C ALA A 820 -31.90 -24.76 -18.14
N ASP A 821 -33.03 -25.32 -17.67
CA ASP A 821 -33.79 -24.75 -16.56
C ASP A 821 -33.11 -25.02 -15.20
N ASP A 822 -32.51 -26.20 -15.07
CA ASP A 822 -31.75 -26.63 -13.89
C ASP A 822 -30.24 -26.31 -14.06
N PRO A 823 -29.64 -25.52 -13.15
CA PRO A 823 -28.25 -25.07 -13.29
C PRO A 823 -27.21 -26.20 -13.38
N GLU A 824 -27.37 -27.26 -12.59
CA GLU A 824 -26.42 -28.39 -12.57
C GLU A 824 -26.54 -29.22 -13.86
N THR A 825 -27.77 -29.47 -14.31
CA THR A 825 -28.05 -30.17 -15.57
C THR A 825 -27.49 -29.40 -16.77
N LEU A 826 -27.67 -28.07 -16.81
CA LEU A 826 -27.09 -27.21 -17.84
C LEU A 826 -25.57 -27.33 -17.90
N CYS A 827 -24.90 -27.24 -16.75
CA CYS A 827 -23.44 -27.35 -16.66
C CYS A 827 -22.95 -28.73 -17.10
N ALA A 828 -23.63 -29.80 -16.69
CA ALA A 828 -23.30 -31.17 -17.07
C ALA A 828 -23.45 -31.43 -18.58
N GLU A 829 -24.51 -30.93 -19.21
CA GLU A 829 -24.74 -31.11 -20.65
C GLU A 829 -23.66 -30.38 -21.47
N LEU A 830 -23.34 -29.13 -21.10
CA LEU A 830 -22.27 -28.38 -21.75
C LEU A 830 -20.89 -29.01 -21.52
N ALA A 831 -20.62 -29.50 -20.31
CA ALA A 831 -19.36 -30.19 -19.99
C ALA A 831 -19.18 -31.45 -20.84
N ASN A 832 -20.25 -32.23 -21.02
CA ASN A 832 -20.22 -33.43 -21.87
C ASN A 832 -20.06 -33.09 -23.35
N HIS A 833 -20.82 -32.12 -23.86
CA HIS A 833 -20.79 -31.75 -25.29
C HIS A 833 -19.47 -31.13 -25.72
N LEU A 834 -18.85 -30.32 -24.84
CA LEU A 834 -17.62 -29.59 -25.13
C LEU A 834 -16.36 -30.27 -24.55
N GLY A 835 -16.50 -31.38 -23.84
CA GLY A 835 -15.39 -32.09 -23.20
C GLY A 835 -14.76 -31.32 -22.03
N ALA A 836 -15.55 -30.51 -21.32
CA ALA A 836 -15.12 -29.59 -20.27
C ALA A 836 -15.49 -30.07 -18.86
N ASN A 837 -15.37 -31.37 -18.59
CA ASN A 837 -15.64 -31.94 -17.27
C ASN A 837 -14.49 -31.64 -16.29
N ALA A 838 -14.80 -31.15 -15.09
CA ALA A 838 -13.82 -30.97 -14.02
C ALA A 838 -13.24 -32.33 -13.58
N THR A 839 -11.92 -32.45 -13.50
CA THR A 839 -11.24 -33.63 -12.96
C THR A 839 -11.36 -33.66 -11.44
N ALA A 840 -11.84 -34.79 -10.88
CA ALA A 840 -12.05 -35.00 -9.45
C ALA A 840 -10.76 -34.99 -8.61
#